data_AF-A0A5Q0HEI0-F1
#
_entry.id   AF-A0A5Q0HEI0-F1
#
_cell.length_a   1.000
_cell.length_b   1.000
_cell.length_c   1.000
_cell.angle_alpha   90.00
_cell.angle_beta   90.00
_cell.angle_gamma   90.00
#
_symmetry.space_group_name_H-M   'P 1'
#
loop_
_entity.id
_entity.type
_entity.pdbx_description
1 polymer ?
#
loop_
_entity_poly.entity_id
_entity_poly.type
_entity_poly.pdbx_seq_one_letter_code
_entity_poly.pdbx_strand_id
1 'polypeptide(L)'
;MPAAFPTTATPSASTPPAPATPPDLLPNAPDPTTGFGPESGVTPSTRADRVGTASAVDPAHRIETSRTTRPVAPGVSLDSFDWYEPGEAGGWVRGDALTVDLTAGTRVEYLHPGAVSSAEPLAAQADRTRAVAAVNGDFFDINNSNAPQGVGVQGGRAVKSPNPDHRRAVGLDAAGVGRVMEVFFEGRVLRQDGTSFRLDQLNNAAVESGGVGVFDPLWGTYSRARAVRGATRVTEVVVRGGAVVERRDHAGDDPIPADGFVLVGREAGADLLGTLLPGERVTVEHTTRADDGATPRTALGGNQLLLRDGVVVAPDDALHPRTAVGFDATGERMFVLTVDGRQGQFLLGLTLMDVAAVLKEMGAHNALNLDGGGSSTMLARVPGDEAVTLENTPSDGVQRPVPNGLALYAPAGSGELTGFWVRTAVDPRTAPGTGTVPGGRPDRVFPGLTRRLVAEGYDETYGPARDERHEWHTSRADVGRVDADGVFRARRPGTTTAVARRGDVAGRLELTVLGPLAGLEATTARLSLPEVGGAGSFGVVGRDADGFTAPVEPGDLALEFDRSVVDAAPDGGSVRITARGPGATTVVARVGGHEVRVPVTVGLEERLVAGFDDAASWTFGSARGSGSVAPAQGRTGAGLRMTYDFSLSTGTRTAYAIPPAPIEVPGQPLALGAWVYGHGRGEWTAFTVTDGTGQSRSLYGPYLTWTGWGRLEVPVPAGLVFPLRVNRFYTIEVKADRQYSGEVLVDDIVAEVPPDAELPVVPPTEDRLVVRDGAVADRPWRFAVLSDAQFVARDPDSALVRAARRTLREIRAQRPDFVVVAGDFVDEAAPADLALAHRVLTEELGDAVPWYYAPGNHEIMGPGTIGNFRAEFGATHRVFDHRGTRFVLLDSSTGTLRGGGFDQAVALREALRDHEGIDSVVVVHHHPPRDPTPTRTSQLSDRLEADLVEDWLAEFRRTTGKGAAFIGAHVGVFHASRVDGVPYLVNGNSAKTPAADDAFTGWTLLGVGARHPGDEWIAAEVRPHVDALTLTVPPTVPLNTPVPVSATLTQGTRTVPVTYPVTADWTGSPNLHIGPRTGLRPWHTAHLDPATGTLTALRPGRITLSLTVNSTTRTTTTTA
;
A
#
# COMPACT_ATOMS: atom_id res chain seq x y z
N MET A 1 7.02 4.97 -72.44
CA MET A 1 7.04 5.81 -73.66
C MET A 1 5.62 6.23 -73.98
N PRO A 2 5.34 7.48 -74.40
CA PRO A 2 6.23 8.61 -74.71
C PRO A 2 6.20 9.68 -73.58
N ALA A 3 7.24 10.36 -73.11
CA ALA A 3 8.40 11.09 -73.68
C ALA A 3 8.13 12.58 -74.00
N ALA A 4 8.60 13.50 -73.13
CA ALA A 4 9.41 14.68 -73.49
C ALA A 4 9.91 15.46 -72.23
N PHE A 5 11.22 15.70 -72.19
CA PHE A 5 12.03 16.55 -71.28
C PHE A 5 11.90 18.07 -71.63
N PRO A 6 12.56 19.08 -70.97
CA PRO A 6 13.79 19.03 -70.14
C PRO A 6 13.96 20.03 -68.93
N THR A 7 15.01 19.79 -68.10
CA THR A 7 16.02 20.70 -67.44
C THR A 7 15.62 22.10 -66.92
N THR A 8 16.10 22.71 -65.82
CA THR A 8 17.38 22.69 -65.05
C THR A 8 17.29 23.69 -63.86
N ALA A 9 18.22 23.58 -62.91
CA ALA A 9 18.84 24.63 -62.06
C ALA A 9 18.43 24.78 -60.56
N THR A 10 19.26 24.18 -59.69
CA THR A 10 19.72 24.71 -58.38
C THR A 10 20.87 25.72 -58.59
N PRO A 11 21.42 26.47 -57.59
CA PRO A 11 21.19 26.46 -56.13
C PRO A 11 21.03 27.86 -55.47
N SER A 12 20.64 27.89 -54.19
CA SER A 12 20.93 29.02 -53.29
C SER A 12 21.22 28.53 -51.88
N ALA A 13 22.39 28.88 -51.37
CA ALA A 13 22.74 28.81 -49.96
C ALA A 13 22.48 30.17 -49.29
N SER A 14 21.82 30.18 -48.13
CA SER A 14 22.16 30.96 -46.94
C SER A 14 21.15 30.69 -45.81
N THR A 15 21.69 30.55 -44.60
CA THR A 15 21.10 30.21 -43.30
C THR A 15 19.97 31.15 -42.85
N PRO A 16 19.02 30.72 -41.97
CA PRO A 16 19.06 31.12 -40.54
C PRO A 16 18.38 30.05 -39.59
N PRO A 17 17.96 30.39 -38.35
CA PRO A 17 18.72 30.31 -37.09
C PRO A 17 18.22 29.18 -36.13
N ALA A 18 18.96 29.00 -35.03
CA ALA A 18 18.74 27.99 -33.98
C ALA A 18 17.40 28.13 -33.22
N PRO A 19 16.81 27.02 -32.73
CA PRO A 19 15.73 27.07 -31.75
C PRO A 19 16.24 26.86 -30.31
N ALA A 20 15.44 27.41 -29.40
CA ALA A 20 15.73 27.68 -27.99
C ALA A 20 15.67 26.44 -27.07
N THR A 21 16.39 26.59 -25.96
CA THR A 21 16.50 25.69 -24.79
C THR A 21 15.20 25.65 -23.98
N PRO A 22 14.76 24.47 -23.47
CA PRO A 22 13.68 24.37 -22.48
C PRO A 22 14.16 24.61 -21.03
N PRO A 23 13.27 25.02 -20.11
CA PRO A 23 13.62 25.55 -18.78
C PRO A 23 13.89 24.47 -17.71
N ASP A 24 14.77 24.83 -16.78
CA ASP A 24 15.19 24.09 -15.59
C ASP A 24 14.08 23.93 -14.54
N LEU A 25 13.93 22.71 -14.05
CA LEU A 25 13.24 22.38 -12.79
C LEU A 25 14.29 22.26 -11.68
N LEU A 26 14.19 23.13 -10.67
CA LEU A 26 14.95 23.01 -9.41
C LEU A 26 14.28 22.02 -8.45
N PRO A 27 15.07 21.24 -7.70
CA PRO A 27 14.71 20.83 -6.35
C PRO A 27 15.64 21.46 -5.31
N ASN A 28 15.05 21.93 -4.22
CA ASN A 28 15.75 22.29 -2.99
C ASN A 28 16.23 21.02 -2.26
N ALA A 29 17.49 21.00 -1.83
CA ALA A 29 17.98 20.15 -0.75
C ALA A 29 18.78 21.03 0.24
N PRO A 30 18.67 20.81 1.56
CA PRO A 30 19.31 21.63 2.59
C PRO A 30 20.78 21.22 2.78
N ASP A 31 21.63 22.23 3.00
CA ASP A 31 23.07 22.10 3.18
C ASP A 31 23.44 21.84 4.67
N PRO A 32 24.28 20.86 5.01
CA PRO A 32 24.73 20.62 6.38
C PRO A 32 26.11 21.25 6.69
N THR A 33 26.12 22.09 7.74
CA THR A 33 27.21 22.32 8.72
C THR A 33 28.45 23.17 8.34
N THR A 34 28.73 24.19 9.16
CA THR A 34 30.03 24.42 9.85
C THR A 34 29.84 25.40 11.01
N GLY A 35 30.58 25.20 12.11
CA GLY A 35 30.40 25.91 13.39
C GLY A 35 31.49 26.91 13.80
N PHE A 36 31.12 27.66 14.85
CA PHE A 36 31.90 28.38 15.89
C PHE A 36 32.75 29.63 15.56
N GLY A 37 32.38 30.76 16.19
CA GLY A 37 33.25 31.91 16.51
C GLY A 37 32.46 33.21 16.89
N PRO A 38 32.76 33.93 18.00
CA PRO A 38 31.83 34.87 18.66
C PRO A 38 32.05 36.38 18.37
N GLU A 39 31.20 37.23 18.98
CA GLU A 39 31.20 38.72 19.06
C GLU A 39 30.58 39.45 17.84
N SER A 40 29.77 40.51 17.91
CA SER A 40 29.38 41.46 18.95
C SER A 40 28.05 42.15 18.52
N GLY A 41 27.32 42.71 19.49
CA GLY A 41 25.87 42.87 19.42
C GLY A 41 25.28 44.10 18.71
N VAL A 42 23.99 44.01 18.42
CA VAL A 42 22.98 45.09 18.45
C VAL A 42 21.60 44.45 18.76
N THR A 43 20.88 44.98 19.73
CA THR A 43 19.43 44.77 19.96
C THR A 43 18.72 46.14 19.83
N PRO A 44 17.37 46.27 19.72
CA PRO A 44 16.30 45.27 19.66
C PRO A 44 15.09 45.59 18.72
N SER A 45 14.07 44.72 18.82
CA SER A 45 12.63 44.89 18.43
C SER A 45 12.33 44.47 16.99
N THR A 46 11.41 43.56 16.69
CA THR A 46 10.03 43.40 17.19
C THR A 46 9.57 41.92 17.32
N ARG A 47 8.68 41.65 18.29
CA ARG A 47 7.85 40.43 18.43
C ARG A 47 7.28 40.00 17.08
N ALA A 48 7.72 38.86 16.57
CA ALA A 48 6.96 38.05 15.62
C ALA A 48 6.60 36.76 16.37
N ASP A 49 5.31 36.54 16.54
CA ASP A 49 4.76 35.36 17.18
C ASP A 49 5.30 34.11 16.50
N ARG A 50 5.92 33.23 17.29
CA ARG A 50 6.12 31.85 16.89
C ARG A 50 4.73 31.24 16.76
N VAL A 51 4.26 31.08 15.53
CA VAL A 51 3.22 30.10 15.22
C VAL A 51 3.80 28.76 15.65
N GLY A 52 3.36 28.28 16.82
CA GLY A 52 3.67 26.92 17.25
C GLY A 52 3.07 25.98 16.23
N THR A 53 3.90 25.22 15.54
CA THR A 53 3.46 24.01 14.86
C THR A 53 2.89 23.09 15.94
N ALA A 54 1.55 23.00 16.02
CA ALA A 54 0.90 22.02 16.87
C ALA A 54 1.43 20.62 16.51
N SER A 55 1.59 19.73 17.49
CA SER A 55 2.02 18.35 17.25
C SER A 55 1.02 17.66 16.32
N ALA A 56 1.54 16.91 15.34
CA ALA A 56 0.74 16.17 14.36
C ALA A 56 -0.21 15.14 15.01
N VAL A 57 0.05 14.77 16.27
CA VAL A 57 -0.71 13.79 17.04
C VAL A 57 -1.86 14.39 17.86
N ASP A 58 -2.12 15.69 17.78
CA ASP A 58 -3.23 16.32 18.52
C ASP A 58 -4.57 15.61 18.20
N PRO A 59 -5.24 14.98 19.19
CA PRO A 59 -6.53 14.30 18.98
C PRO A 59 -7.61 15.21 18.42
N ALA A 60 -7.51 16.53 18.67
CA ALA A 60 -8.44 17.51 18.12
C ALA A 60 -8.21 17.78 16.62
N HIS A 61 -7.05 17.42 16.09
CA HIS A 61 -6.62 17.73 14.72
C HIS A 61 -6.25 16.49 13.91
N ARG A 62 -6.71 15.29 14.30
CA ARG A 62 -6.59 14.06 13.50
C ARG A 62 -7.94 13.42 13.18
N ILE A 63 -7.97 12.53 12.21
CA ILE A 63 -9.14 11.74 11.83
C ILE A 63 -8.84 10.28 12.14
N GLU A 64 -9.44 9.73 13.20
CA GLU A 64 -9.42 8.28 13.42
C GLU A 64 -10.26 7.59 12.35
N THR A 65 -9.66 6.66 11.63
CA THR A 65 -10.26 5.96 10.47
C THR A 65 -10.64 4.54 10.84
N SER A 66 -9.93 3.91 11.78
CA SER A 66 -10.28 2.61 12.32
C SER A 66 -9.82 2.47 13.77
N ARG A 67 -10.59 1.73 14.58
CA ARG A 67 -10.17 1.26 15.91
C ARG A 67 -10.89 -0.04 16.23
N THR A 68 -10.14 -1.01 16.74
CA THR A 68 -10.68 -2.24 17.31
C THR A 68 -10.06 -2.49 18.68
N THR A 69 -10.85 -3.01 19.61
CA THR A 69 -10.41 -3.32 20.98
C THR A 69 -10.76 -4.76 21.30
N ARG A 70 -9.81 -5.51 21.87
CA ARG A 70 -10.07 -6.87 22.37
C ARG A 70 -9.34 -7.14 23.70
N PRO A 71 -9.90 -7.97 24.59
CA PRO A 71 -9.17 -8.45 25.76
C PRO A 71 -8.08 -9.45 25.35
N VAL A 72 -7.00 -9.50 26.13
CA VAL A 72 -5.89 -10.47 25.95
C VAL A 72 -5.73 -11.36 27.19
N ALA A 73 -5.86 -10.76 28.36
CA ALA A 73 -5.76 -11.38 29.68
C ALA A 73 -6.51 -10.51 30.72
N PRO A 74 -6.72 -10.95 31.98
CA PRO A 74 -7.28 -10.11 33.02
C PRO A 74 -6.49 -8.82 33.19
N GLY A 75 -7.17 -7.68 33.05
CA GLY A 75 -6.56 -6.36 33.09
C GLY A 75 -5.71 -5.99 31.87
N VAL A 76 -5.72 -6.79 30.79
CA VAL A 76 -4.96 -6.50 29.56
C VAL A 76 -5.90 -6.38 28.37
N SER A 77 -5.90 -5.22 27.72
CA SER A 77 -6.61 -4.98 26.45
C SER A 77 -5.64 -4.55 25.36
N LEU A 78 -5.91 -5.00 24.14
CA LEU A 78 -5.24 -4.57 22.92
C LEU A 78 -6.17 -3.65 22.13
N ASP A 79 -5.67 -2.47 21.77
CA ASP A 79 -6.25 -1.57 20.79
C ASP A 79 -5.40 -1.61 19.51
N SER A 80 -6.02 -1.82 18.36
CA SER A 80 -5.40 -1.62 17.04
C SER A 80 -6.13 -0.48 16.34
N PHE A 81 -5.39 0.50 15.81
CA PHE A 81 -5.97 1.73 15.28
C PHE A 81 -5.24 2.24 14.04
N ASP A 82 -6.00 2.98 13.22
CA ASP A 82 -5.48 3.83 12.15
C ASP A 82 -6.01 5.26 12.32
N TRP A 83 -5.16 6.25 12.08
CA TRP A 83 -5.59 7.63 11.89
C TRP A 83 -4.84 8.33 10.78
N TYR A 84 -5.47 9.41 10.33
CA TYR A 84 -4.97 10.33 9.31
C TYR A 84 -4.75 11.71 9.94
N GLU A 85 -3.57 12.30 9.74
CA GLU A 85 -3.15 13.52 10.44
C GLU A 85 -2.60 14.63 9.52
N PRO A 86 -2.65 15.91 9.93
CA PRO A 86 -2.15 17.05 9.18
C PRO A 86 -0.61 17.15 9.22
N GLY A 87 -0.04 17.90 8.27
CA GLY A 87 1.37 18.32 8.27
C GLY A 87 2.14 17.98 6.99
N GLU A 88 3.27 18.65 6.78
CA GLU A 88 4.13 18.46 5.60
C GLU A 88 4.76 17.06 5.56
N ALA A 89 5.18 16.55 6.73
CA ALA A 89 5.63 15.17 6.92
C ALA A 89 4.50 14.21 7.35
N GLY A 90 3.32 14.75 7.70
CA GLY A 90 2.15 14.04 8.21
C GLY A 90 1.48 13.16 7.14
N GLY A 91 0.75 12.14 7.58
CA GLY A 91 0.18 11.12 6.72
C GLY A 91 -0.67 10.13 7.52
N TRP A 92 -0.46 8.85 7.29
CA TRP A 92 -1.16 7.79 8.00
C TRP A 92 -0.34 7.26 9.15
N VAL A 93 -1.01 7.00 10.26
CA VAL A 93 -0.44 6.30 11.41
C VAL A 93 -1.26 5.04 11.63
N ARG A 94 -0.55 3.92 11.69
CA ARG A 94 -1.06 2.61 12.09
C ARG A 94 -0.33 2.19 13.34
N GLY A 95 -1.07 1.77 14.36
CA GLY A 95 -0.45 1.35 15.60
C GLY A 95 -1.29 0.35 16.39
N ASP A 96 -0.61 -0.29 17.32
CA ASP A 96 -1.16 -1.26 18.26
C ASP A 96 -0.73 -0.87 19.67
N ALA A 97 -1.65 -0.94 20.62
CA ALA A 97 -1.45 -0.51 21.98
C ALA A 97 -1.99 -1.51 22.99
N LEU A 98 -1.15 -1.94 23.94
CA LEU A 98 -1.59 -2.69 25.11
C LEU A 98 -1.79 -1.74 26.29
N THR A 99 -2.95 -1.82 26.92
CA THR A 99 -3.20 -1.22 28.24
C THR A 99 -3.25 -2.35 29.27
N VAL A 100 -2.44 -2.23 30.32
CA VAL A 100 -2.20 -3.29 31.31
C VAL A 100 -2.43 -2.75 32.71
N ASP A 101 -3.40 -3.30 33.42
CA ASP A 101 -3.57 -3.16 34.86
C ASP A 101 -2.69 -4.18 35.59
N LEU A 102 -1.59 -3.70 36.17
CA LEU A 102 -0.61 -4.52 36.88
C LEU A 102 -1.15 -5.08 38.21
N THR A 103 -2.29 -4.59 38.68
CA THR A 103 -2.95 -5.08 39.90
C THR A 103 -3.88 -6.27 39.63
N ALA A 104 -4.20 -6.53 38.36
CA ALA A 104 -5.13 -7.60 37.94
C ALA A 104 -4.51 -9.01 37.86
N GLY A 105 -3.26 -9.17 38.31
CA GLY A 105 -2.57 -10.47 38.38
C GLY A 105 -1.75 -10.84 37.14
N THR A 106 -1.74 -10.01 36.10
CA THR A 106 -0.83 -10.16 34.95
C THR A 106 0.61 -9.91 35.38
N ARG A 107 1.52 -10.82 35.02
CA ARG A 107 2.95 -10.71 35.30
C ARG A 107 3.70 -10.21 34.07
N VAL A 108 4.67 -9.33 34.26
CA VAL A 108 5.56 -8.84 33.21
C VAL A 108 6.97 -9.35 33.48
N GLU A 109 7.67 -9.88 32.48
CA GLU A 109 9.01 -10.44 32.65
C GLU A 109 9.91 -10.19 31.43
N TYR A 110 11.23 -10.17 31.67
CA TYR A 110 12.24 -10.08 30.62
C TYR A 110 12.25 -11.38 29.80
N LEU A 111 12.20 -11.26 28.49
CA LEU A 111 12.19 -12.35 27.53
C LEU A 111 13.51 -12.37 26.74
N HIS A 112 14.07 -13.57 26.48
CA HIS A 112 15.29 -13.74 25.70
C HIS A 112 15.35 -15.14 25.04
N PRO A 113 16.19 -15.34 24.01
CA PRO A 113 16.27 -16.60 23.25
C PRO A 113 17.07 -17.72 23.94
N GLY A 114 17.32 -17.61 25.24
CA GLY A 114 18.18 -18.53 26.00
C GLY A 114 19.63 -18.04 26.17
N ALA A 115 20.23 -17.43 25.14
CA ALA A 115 21.56 -16.82 25.19
C ALA A 115 21.54 -15.33 24.85
N VAL A 116 22.34 -14.52 25.55
CA VAL A 116 22.47 -13.07 25.40
C VAL A 116 22.98 -12.69 24.03
N SER A 117 23.91 -13.47 23.45
CA SER A 117 24.46 -13.21 22.11
C SER A 117 23.68 -13.86 20.96
N SER A 118 22.44 -14.27 21.21
CA SER A 118 21.55 -14.83 20.20
C SER A 118 20.39 -13.89 19.93
N ALA A 119 19.82 -14.00 18.73
CA ALA A 119 18.59 -13.31 18.35
C ALA A 119 17.68 -14.29 17.62
N GLU A 120 16.38 -14.23 17.90
CA GLU A 120 15.36 -15.01 17.20
C GLU A 120 14.07 -14.17 17.10
N PRO A 121 13.17 -14.46 16.15
CA PRO A 121 11.89 -13.76 16.07
C PRO A 121 11.15 -13.79 17.42
N LEU A 122 10.58 -12.66 17.82
CA LEU A 122 9.96 -12.52 19.14
C LEU A 122 8.85 -13.56 19.36
N ALA A 123 8.13 -13.96 18.31
CA ALA A 123 7.08 -14.98 18.39
C ALA A 123 7.61 -16.32 18.92
N ALA A 124 8.77 -16.76 18.44
CA ALA A 124 9.39 -18.00 18.91
C ALA A 124 9.76 -17.94 20.40
N GLN A 125 10.21 -16.76 20.88
CA GLN A 125 10.50 -16.53 22.29
C GLN A 125 9.22 -16.58 23.13
N ALA A 126 8.19 -15.85 22.70
CA ALA A 126 6.92 -15.71 23.41
C ALA A 126 6.20 -17.05 23.53
N ASP A 127 6.05 -17.79 22.44
CA ASP A 127 5.38 -19.10 22.40
C ASP A 127 6.10 -20.13 23.28
N ARG A 128 7.44 -20.17 23.24
CA ARG A 128 8.23 -21.09 24.06
C ARG A 128 7.99 -20.91 25.56
N THR A 129 7.68 -19.68 25.99
CA THR A 129 7.40 -19.37 27.39
C THR A 129 5.91 -19.27 27.71
N ARG A 130 5.03 -19.44 26.71
CA ARG A 130 3.57 -19.26 26.81
C ARG A 130 3.18 -17.86 27.30
N ALA A 131 3.86 -16.84 26.79
CA ALA A 131 3.43 -15.46 26.99
C ALA A 131 2.05 -15.23 26.34
N VAL A 132 1.25 -14.35 26.91
CA VAL A 132 -0.06 -13.95 26.34
C VAL A 132 0.05 -12.68 25.50
N ALA A 133 1.10 -11.89 25.71
CA ALA A 133 1.51 -10.81 24.83
C ALA A 133 3.01 -10.60 24.97
N ALA A 134 3.65 -10.03 23.95
CA ALA A 134 5.04 -9.64 24.02
C ALA A 134 5.34 -8.47 23.07
N VAL A 135 6.34 -7.68 23.42
CA VAL A 135 6.87 -6.62 22.57
C VAL A 135 8.40 -6.72 22.48
N ASN A 136 8.99 -6.28 21.38
CA ASN A 136 10.44 -6.27 21.23
C ASN A 136 11.10 -5.36 22.27
N GLY A 137 12.37 -5.63 22.55
CA GLY A 137 13.08 -4.98 23.64
C GLY A 137 14.09 -3.92 23.22
N ASP A 138 15.29 -4.12 23.71
CA ASP A 138 16.36 -3.13 23.75
C ASP A 138 17.11 -3.00 22.43
N PHE A 139 17.87 -1.92 22.29
CA PHE A 139 18.86 -1.76 21.23
C PHE A 139 19.94 -2.83 21.38
N PHE A 140 20.54 -3.26 20.26
CA PHE A 140 21.51 -4.35 20.28
C PHE A 140 22.60 -4.22 19.22
N ASP A 141 23.68 -5.00 19.37
CA ASP A 141 24.83 -5.04 18.44
C ASP A 141 24.47 -5.83 17.15
N ILE A 142 23.52 -5.29 16.38
CA ILE A 142 22.70 -5.91 15.30
C ILE A 142 23.45 -6.51 14.10
N ASN A 143 24.77 -6.35 13.99
CA ASN A 143 25.56 -6.97 12.92
C ASN A 143 26.77 -7.74 13.46
N ASN A 144 26.79 -8.02 14.77
CA ASN A 144 27.90 -8.69 15.42
C ASN A 144 27.39 -9.70 16.45
N SER A 145 27.45 -9.35 17.75
CA SER A 145 27.15 -10.26 18.84
C SER A 145 25.67 -10.49 19.08
N ASN A 146 24.79 -9.69 18.48
CA ASN A 146 23.38 -9.59 18.83
C ASN A 146 23.08 -9.22 20.29
N ALA A 147 24.09 -9.02 21.14
CA ALA A 147 23.83 -8.73 22.55
C ALA A 147 23.09 -7.39 22.69
N PRO A 148 22.10 -7.31 23.61
CA PRO A 148 21.47 -6.04 23.99
C PRO A 148 22.50 -5.00 24.43
N GLN A 149 22.14 -3.73 24.49
CA GLN A 149 23.07 -2.67 24.91
C GLN A 149 22.85 -2.28 26.37
N GLY A 150 21.60 -2.20 26.79
CA GLY A 150 21.18 -1.88 28.14
C GLY A 150 21.08 -3.09 29.07
N VAL A 151 20.33 -2.87 30.15
CA VAL A 151 20.18 -3.80 31.25
C VAL A 151 19.19 -4.92 30.91
N GLY A 152 19.47 -6.13 31.40
CA GLY A 152 18.50 -7.22 31.43
C GLY A 152 18.43 -7.80 32.84
N VAL A 153 17.29 -7.64 33.51
CA VAL A 153 16.99 -8.27 34.80
C VAL A 153 15.75 -9.12 34.65
N GLN A 154 15.87 -10.40 35.03
CA GLN A 154 14.78 -11.37 35.01
C GLN A 154 14.58 -11.97 36.40
N GLY A 155 13.40 -11.85 36.98
CA GLY A 155 13.09 -12.39 38.32
C GLY A 155 14.06 -11.92 39.42
N GLY A 156 14.55 -10.68 39.35
CA GLY A 156 15.51 -10.07 40.28
C GLY A 156 16.98 -10.45 40.03
N ARG A 157 17.26 -11.29 39.04
CA ARG A 157 18.63 -11.69 38.66
C ARG A 157 19.08 -10.95 37.41
N ALA A 158 20.27 -10.37 37.46
CA ALA A 158 20.89 -9.79 36.28
C ALA A 158 21.21 -10.90 35.26
N VAL A 159 20.64 -10.79 34.06
CA VAL A 159 20.99 -11.58 32.88
C VAL A 159 22.20 -10.93 32.19
N LYS A 160 22.24 -9.60 32.21
CA LYS A 160 23.28 -8.77 31.60
C LYS A 160 23.34 -7.40 32.30
N SER A 161 24.54 -6.86 32.46
CA SER A 161 24.76 -5.47 32.92
C SER A 161 24.57 -4.47 31.77
N PRO A 162 24.14 -3.22 32.02
CA PRO A 162 24.05 -2.20 30.98
C PRO A 162 25.43 -1.78 30.46
N ASN A 163 25.48 -1.27 29.23
CA ASN A 163 26.58 -0.44 28.75
C ASN A 163 26.60 0.89 29.52
N PRO A 164 27.76 1.58 29.63
CA PRO A 164 27.86 2.85 30.34
C PRO A 164 26.77 3.86 29.98
N ASP A 165 26.45 3.96 28.69
CA ASP A 165 25.51 4.94 28.14
C ASP A 165 24.07 4.41 27.97
N HIS A 166 23.78 3.16 28.42
CA HIS A 166 22.48 2.49 28.23
C HIS A 166 21.90 1.99 29.56
N ARG A 167 21.87 2.85 30.59
CA ARG A 167 21.36 2.49 31.93
C ARG A 167 19.86 2.61 32.07
N ARG A 168 19.19 3.32 31.16
CA ARG A 168 17.74 3.53 31.23
C ARG A 168 17.00 2.25 30.91
N ALA A 169 15.95 2.00 31.69
CA ALA A 169 15.15 0.80 31.58
C ALA A 169 13.69 1.05 31.91
N VAL A 170 12.84 0.18 31.39
CA VAL A 170 11.47 -0.01 31.86
C VAL A 170 11.37 -1.35 32.57
N GLY A 171 10.51 -1.43 33.57
CA GLY A 171 10.31 -2.68 34.28
C GLY A 171 9.50 -2.52 35.56
N LEU A 172 9.56 -3.54 36.40
CA LEU A 172 8.83 -3.62 37.66
C LEU A 172 9.81 -3.68 38.83
N ASP A 173 9.49 -2.96 39.90
CA ASP A 173 10.17 -3.15 41.18
C ASP A 173 9.69 -4.42 41.90
N ALA A 174 10.26 -4.70 43.07
CA ALA A 174 9.90 -5.86 43.89
C ALA A 174 8.43 -5.86 44.37
N ALA A 175 7.77 -4.69 44.41
CA ALA A 175 6.36 -4.55 44.78
C ALA A 175 5.41 -4.74 43.59
N GLY A 176 5.94 -4.88 42.37
CA GLY A 176 5.16 -5.01 41.14
C GLY A 176 4.73 -3.67 40.54
N VAL A 177 5.29 -2.56 41.04
CA VAL A 177 5.01 -1.21 40.51
C VAL A 177 5.91 -0.94 39.31
N GLY A 178 5.30 -0.49 38.22
CA GLY A 178 5.97 -0.15 36.98
C GLY A 178 6.71 1.18 37.01
N ARG A 179 7.94 1.20 36.47
CA ARG A 179 8.81 2.38 36.49
C ARG A 179 9.63 2.52 35.21
N VAL A 180 9.90 3.76 34.85
CA VAL A 180 11.08 4.14 34.05
C VAL A 180 12.18 4.49 35.03
N MET A 181 13.34 3.83 34.94
CA MET A 181 14.43 3.96 35.92
C MET A 181 15.80 3.94 35.25
N GLU A 182 16.84 4.34 35.97
CA GLU A 182 18.22 4.01 35.61
C GLU A 182 18.71 2.83 36.46
N VAL A 183 19.25 1.79 35.83
CA VAL A 183 19.76 0.61 36.53
C VAL A 183 21.28 0.59 36.48
N PHE A 184 21.90 0.42 37.64
CA PHE A 184 23.34 0.33 37.83
C PHE A 184 23.74 -1.09 38.18
N PHE A 185 24.92 -1.50 37.70
CA PHE A 185 25.53 -2.78 38.01
C PHE A 185 26.61 -2.61 39.08
N GLU A 186 26.53 -3.41 40.14
CA GLU A 186 27.53 -3.45 41.20
C GLU A 186 28.12 -4.85 41.25
N GLY A 187 29.39 -5.00 40.86
CA GLY A 187 30.08 -6.29 40.80
C GLY A 187 31.43 -6.29 41.51
N ARG A 188 31.83 -7.45 42.05
CA ARG A 188 33.18 -7.70 42.58
C ARG A 188 33.63 -9.14 42.31
N VAL A 189 34.91 -9.32 42.07
CA VAL A 189 35.58 -10.63 42.08
C VAL A 189 36.29 -10.77 43.43
N LEU A 190 35.91 -11.78 44.21
CA LEU A 190 36.49 -12.13 45.50
C LEU A 190 37.49 -13.26 45.37
N ARG A 191 38.65 -13.07 45.99
CA ARG A 191 39.70 -14.07 46.09
C ARG A 191 39.57 -14.86 47.39
N GLN A 192 40.21 -16.03 47.43
CA GLN A 192 40.24 -16.89 48.61
C GLN A 192 40.87 -16.22 49.84
N ASP A 193 41.76 -15.25 49.66
CA ASP A 193 42.43 -14.51 50.74
C ASP A 193 41.58 -13.37 51.32
N GLY A 194 40.35 -13.19 50.82
CA GLY A 194 39.42 -12.13 51.25
C GLY A 194 39.62 -10.79 50.54
N THR A 195 40.62 -10.66 49.66
CA THR A 195 40.76 -9.47 48.82
C THR A 195 39.77 -9.50 47.65
N SER A 196 39.43 -8.33 47.12
CA SER A 196 38.52 -8.22 45.99
C SER A 196 38.88 -7.07 45.06
N PHE A 197 38.51 -7.19 43.79
CA PHE A 197 38.55 -6.09 42.84
C PHE A 197 37.20 -5.95 42.14
N ARG A 198 36.97 -4.77 41.55
CA ARG A 198 35.72 -4.41 40.89
C ARG A 198 35.49 -5.28 39.66
N LEU A 199 34.23 -5.67 39.47
CA LEU A 199 33.73 -6.26 38.23
C LEU A 199 32.81 -5.23 37.58
N ASP A 200 33.08 -4.90 36.32
CA ASP A 200 32.47 -3.77 35.64
C ASP A 200 31.30 -4.18 34.74
N GLN A 201 31.37 -5.38 34.15
CA GLN A 201 30.30 -5.87 33.27
C GLN A 201 29.99 -7.36 33.47
N LEU A 202 28.74 -7.71 33.15
CA LEU A 202 28.20 -9.06 33.04
C LEU A 202 27.63 -9.25 31.62
N ASN A 203 28.09 -10.28 30.90
CA ASN A 203 27.59 -10.70 29.59
C ASN A 203 27.46 -9.54 28.60
N ASN A 204 28.54 -8.78 28.41
CA ASN A 204 28.52 -7.54 27.65
C ASN A 204 29.39 -7.62 26.39
N ALA A 205 28.85 -7.15 25.25
CA ALA A 205 29.58 -7.03 23.99
C ALA A 205 30.67 -5.94 23.99
N ALA A 206 30.78 -5.15 25.06
CA ALA A 206 31.89 -4.24 25.32
C ALA A 206 32.24 -4.24 26.82
N VAL A 207 33.49 -4.57 27.13
CA VAL A 207 34.10 -4.33 28.45
C VAL A 207 34.69 -2.91 28.44
N GLU A 208 34.44 -2.14 29.51
CA GLU A 208 34.95 -0.77 29.68
C GLU A 208 36.48 -0.73 29.59
N SER A 209 37.03 0.41 29.16
CA SER A 209 38.49 0.60 29.17
C SER A 209 39.03 0.51 30.60
N GLY A 210 40.10 -0.26 30.78
CA GLY A 210 40.66 -0.58 32.09
C GLY A 210 39.81 -1.54 32.95
N GLY A 211 38.67 -2.02 32.46
CA GLY A 211 37.71 -2.80 33.23
C GLY A 211 37.86 -4.31 33.14
N VAL A 212 37.06 -5.01 33.95
CA VAL A 212 36.89 -6.47 33.96
C VAL A 212 35.43 -6.83 33.70
N GLY A 213 35.18 -7.67 32.69
CA GLY A 213 33.88 -8.29 32.43
C GLY A 213 33.86 -9.76 32.83
N VAL A 214 32.67 -10.25 33.19
CA VAL A 214 32.40 -11.68 33.38
C VAL A 214 31.43 -12.17 32.31
N PHE A 215 31.71 -13.35 31.77
CA PHE A 215 30.88 -14.07 30.83
C PHE A 215 30.50 -15.41 31.45
N ASP A 216 29.21 -15.63 31.65
CA ASP A 216 28.66 -16.89 32.14
C ASP A 216 28.04 -17.70 30.98
N PRO A 217 27.52 -18.91 31.20
CA PRO A 217 26.92 -19.70 30.12
C PRO A 217 25.77 -19.02 29.37
N LEU A 218 25.12 -18.00 29.96
CA LEU A 218 24.08 -17.23 29.27
C LEU A 218 24.64 -16.31 28.19
N TRP A 219 25.95 -16.02 28.16
CA TRP A 219 26.53 -15.29 27.04
C TRP A 219 26.28 -16.03 25.71
N GLY A 220 26.39 -17.36 25.70
CA GLY A 220 26.31 -18.18 24.48
C GLY A 220 27.67 -18.40 23.82
N THR A 221 27.67 -18.65 22.52
CA THR A 221 28.86 -19.11 21.77
C THR A 221 29.57 -18.00 20.99
N TYR A 222 29.09 -16.75 21.06
CA TYR A 222 29.74 -15.66 20.33
C TYR A 222 31.12 -15.34 20.92
N SER A 223 32.09 -14.98 20.07
CA SER A 223 33.46 -14.72 20.53
C SER A 223 33.53 -13.53 21.50
N ARG A 224 34.24 -13.74 22.62
CA ARG A 224 34.48 -12.69 23.62
C ARG A 224 35.49 -11.65 23.14
N ALA A 225 36.20 -11.91 22.02
CA ALA A 225 37.09 -10.95 21.38
C ALA A 225 36.38 -9.65 20.98
N ARG A 226 35.07 -9.70 20.70
CA ARG A 226 34.26 -8.50 20.45
C ARG A 226 34.26 -7.54 21.64
N ALA A 227 34.19 -8.07 22.86
CA ALA A 227 34.11 -7.28 24.08
C ALA A 227 35.40 -6.49 24.40
N VAL A 228 36.52 -6.91 23.83
CA VAL A 228 37.83 -6.29 24.03
C VAL A 228 38.42 -5.69 22.75
N ARG A 229 37.57 -5.45 21.74
CA ARG A 229 38.03 -4.87 20.47
C ARG A 229 38.72 -3.52 20.71
N GLY A 230 39.92 -3.38 20.15
CA GLY A 230 40.74 -2.17 20.29
C GLY A 230 41.51 -2.07 21.61
N ALA A 231 41.46 -3.08 22.49
CA ALA A 231 42.28 -3.12 23.69
C ALA A 231 43.77 -3.28 23.32
N THR A 232 44.63 -2.55 24.03
CA THR A 232 46.09 -2.70 23.86
C THR A 232 46.63 -3.94 24.56
N ARG A 233 45.95 -4.39 25.63
CA ARG A 233 46.26 -5.61 26.39
C ARG A 233 44.98 -6.28 26.85
N VAL A 234 44.97 -7.61 26.79
CA VAL A 234 43.85 -8.46 27.17
C VAL A 234 44.36 -9.56 28.10
N THR A 235 43.54 -9.96 29.06
CA THR A 235 43.75 -11.20 29.81
C THR A 235 42.40 -11.86 29.99
N GLU A 236 42.33 -13.15 29.69
CA GLU A 236 41.17 -14.00 29.91
C GLU A 236 41.51 -15.03 31.00
N VAL A 237 40.58 -15.26 31.92
CA VAL A 237 40.71 -16.24 33.01
C VAL A 237 39.48 -17.14 32.99
N VAL A 238 39.70 -18.43 32.75
CA VAL A 238 38.65 -19.45 32.75
C VAL A 238 38.52 -20.03 34.15
N VAL A 239 37.31 -20.01 34.71
CA VAL A 239 37.01 -20.51 36.05
C VAL A 239 36.05 -21.69 35.93
N ARG A 240 36.35 -22.81 36.60
CA ARG A 240 35.51 -24.01 36.67
C ARG A 240 35.36 -24.45 38.12
N GLY A 241 34.13 -24.70 38.57
CA GLY A 241 33.87 -25.10 39.97
C GLY A 241 34.41 -24.10 41.01
N GLY A 242 34.47 -22.81 40.64
CA GLY A 242 35.02 -21.72 41.45
C GLY A 242 36.55 -21.66 41.54
N ALA A 243 37.29 -22.46 40.75
CA ALA A 243 38.75 -22.40 40.68
C ALA A 243 39.23 -21.96 39.29
N VAL A 244 40.27 -21.13 39.24
CA VAL A 244 40.92 -20.74 37.99
C VAL A 244 41.57 -21.97 37.36
N VAL A 245 41.18 -22.32 36.14
CA VAL A 245 41.75 -23.48 35.41
C VAL A 245 42.70 -23.06 34.31
N GLU A 246 42.51 -21.86 33.75
CA GLU A 246 43.31 -21.39 32.63
C GLU A 246 43.39 -19.86 32.63
N ARG A 247 44.52 -19.33 32.15
CA ARG A 247 44.72 -17.91 31.90
C ARG A 247 45.35 -17.72 30.52
N ARG A 248 44.81 -16.79 29.73
CA ARG A 248 45.23 -16.48 28.37
C ARG A 248 45.46 -14.97 28.23
N ASP A 249 46.30 -14.58 27.28
CA ASP A 249 46.61 -13.19 26.92
C ASP A 249 45.72 -12.62 25.80
N HIS A 250 44.71 -13.40 25.40
CA HIS A 250 43.71 -13.06 24.41
C HIS A 250 42.34 -13.56 24.86
N ALA A 251 41.28 -12.96 24.34
CA ALA A 251 39.92 -13.44 24.58
C ALA A 251 39.59 -14.60 23.64
N GLY A 252 39.01 -15.66 24.18
CA GLY A 252 38.65 -16.87 23.44
C GLY A 252 37.29 -16.81 22.75
N ASP A 253 37.08 -17.77 21.86
CA ASP A 253 35.82 -18.10 21.19
C ASP A 253 35.29 -19.49 21.59
N ASP A 254 35.98 -20.16 22.50
CA ASP A 254 35.60 -21.45 23.07
C ASP A 254 34.36 -21.33 23.99
N PRO A 255 33.59 -22.42 24.15
CA PRO A 255 32.42 -22.44 25.03
C PRO A 255 32.77 -22.14 26.48
N ILE A 256 31.90 -21.36 27.14
CA ILE A 256 32.02 -21.08 28.58
C ILE A 256 31.65 -22.34 29.36
N PRO A 257 32.42 -22.75 30.39
CA PRO A 257 32.12 -23.95 31.18
C PRO A 257 30.74 -23.88 31.83
N ALA A 258 29.95 -24.95 31.71
CA ALA A 258 28.59 -25.00 32.27
C ALA A 258 28.55 -24.84 33.81
N ASP A 259 29.60 -25.25 34.50
CA ASP A 259 29.81 -25.14 35.94
C ASP A 259 30.78 -23.99 36.33
N GLY A 260 30.86 -22.96 35.48
CA GLY A 260 31.85 -21.90 35.62
C GLY A 260 31.53 -20.61 34.88
N PHE A 261 32.55 -19.76 34.72
CA PHE A 261 32.49 -18.48 34.03
C PHE A 261 33.87 -18.10 33.50
N VAL A 262 33.91 -17.09 32.63
CA VAL A 262 35.14 -16.54 32.07
C VAL A 262 35.24 -15.06 32.44
N LEU A 263 36.35 -14.65 33.06
CA LEU A 263 36.67 -13.24 33.28
C LEU A 263 37.52 -12.73 32.12
N VAL A 264 37.19 -11.58 31.57
CA VAL A 264 37.96 -10.92 30.50
C VAL A 264 38.26 -9.49 30.91
N GLY A 265 39.54 -9.15 30.95
CA GLY A 265 40.04 -7.86 31.38
C GLY A 265 40.74 -7.13 30.24
N ARG A 266 40.63 -5.80 30.23
CA ARG A 266 41.31 -4.92 29.28
C ARG A 266 42.25 -3.97 30.01
N GLU A 267 43.41 -3.71 29.43
CA GLU A 267 44.40 -2.75 29.97
C GLU A 267 44.66 -2.96 31.48
N ALA A 268 44.25 -2.04 32.36
CA ALA A 268 44.39 -2.22 33.81
C ALA A 268 43.62 -3.44 34.36
N GLY A 269 42.46 -3.77 33.80
CA GLY A 269 41.72 -4.98 34.12
C GLY A 269 42.45 -6.25 33.67
N ALA A 270 43.18 -6.19 32.56
CA ALA A 270 44.04 -7.28 32.12
C ALA A 270 45.19 -7.52 33.13
N ASP A 271 45.81 -6.44 33.64
CA ASP A 271 46.82 -6.53 34.71
C ASP A 271 46.27 -7.19 35.97
N LEU A 272 45.07 -6.78 36.39
CA LEU A 272 44.40 -7.35 37.57
C LEU A 272 44.16 -8.86 37.40
N LEU A 273 43.58 -9.28 36.28
CA LEU A 273 43.37 -10.70 35.99
C LEU A 273 44.68 -11.46 35.82
N GLY A 274 45.74 -10.80 35.34
CA GLY A 274 47.10 -11.33 35.23
C GLY A 274 47.72 -11.74 36.58
N THR A 275 47.15 -11.29 37.70
CA THR A 275 47.59 -11.69 39.04
C THR A 275 46.91 -12.97 39.57
N LEU A 276 45.84 -13.45 38.92
CA LEU A 276 45.18 -14.70 39.30
C LEU A 276 45.99 -15.90 38.84
N LEU A 277 46.14 -16.89 39.73
CA LEU A 277 46.92 -18.11 39.49
C LEU A 277 46.01 -19.31 39.21
N PRO A 278 46.38 -20.23 38.29
CA PRO A 278 45.72 -21.53 38.18
C PRO A 278 45.64 -22.25 39.52
N GLY A 279 44.46 -22.75 39.87
CA GLY A 279 44.13 -23.37 41.16
C GLY A 279 43.57 -22.41 42.22
N GLU A 280 43.71 -21.09 42.04
CA GLU A 280 43.15 -20.09 42.95
C GLU A 280 41.62 -20.12 42.93
N ARG A 281 40.98 -20.06 44.10
CA ARG A 281 39.52 -19.95 44.19
C ARG A 281 39.08 -18.50 44.05
N VAL A 282 38.13 -18.28 43.13
CA VAL A 282 37.52 -16.98 42.87
C VAL A 282 36.00 -17.10 42.88
N THR A 283 35.34 -16.11 43.48
CA THR A 283 33.88 -15.99 43.48
C THR A 283 33.49 -14.65 42.87
N VAL A 284 32.47 -14.64 42.04
CA VAL A 284 31.89 -13.41 41.49
C VAL A 284 30.62 -13.10 42.25
N GLU A 285 30.54 -11.90 42.83
CA GLU A 285 29.32 -11.36 43.43
C GLU A 285 28.87 -10.15 42.63
N HIS A 286 27.60 -10.10 42.26
CA HIS A 286 27.02 -8.93 41.61
C HIS A 286 25.55 -8.72 41.95
N THR A 287 25.10 -7.48 41.83
CA THR A 287 23.69 -7.09 41.92
C THR A 287 23.38 -5.94 40.97
N THR A 288 22.10 -5.59 40.86
CA THR A 288 21.60 -4.44 40.13
C THR A 288 20.73 -3.57 41.04
N ARG A 289 20.89 -2.25 40.97
CA ARG A 289 20.09 -1.29 41.73
C ARG A 289 19.56 -0.20 40.82
N ALA A 290 18.31 0.21 41.05
CA ALA A 290 17.75 1.39 40.44
C ALA A 290 18.33 2.68 41.07
N ASP A 291 18.17 3.81 40.39
CA ASP A 291 18.57 5.15 40.83
C ASP A 291 17.89 5.61 42.13
N ASP A 292 16.67 5.12 42.40
CA ASP A 292 15.97 5.33 43.67
C ASP A 292 16.38 4.35 44.79
N GLY A 293 17.32 3.45 44.50
CA GLY A 293 17.83 2.44 45.41
C GLY A 293 17.01 1.14 45.47
N ALA A 294 15.89 1.05 44.74
CA ALA A 294 15.09 -0.16 44.66
C ALA A 294 15.85 -1.29 43.93
N THR A 295 15.51 -2.53 44.25
CA THR A 295 15.97 -3.69 43.49
C THR A 295 14.95 -4.00 42.39
N PRO A 296 15.31 -3.85 41.11
CA PRO A 296 14.41 -4.21 40.02
C PRO A 296 14.15 -5.71 40.04
N ARG A 297 12.89 -6.10 39.92
CA ARG A 297 12.50 -7.50 39.70
C ARG A 297 12.59 -7.83 38.21
N THR A 298 12.14 -6.92 37.38
CA THR A 298 12.23 -7.02 35.93
C THR A 298 12.77 -5.68 35.44
N ALA A 299 13.74 -5.71 34.54
CA ALA A 299 14.22 -4.51 33.87
C ALA A 299 14.67 -4.86 32.45
N LEU A 300 14.21 -4.06 31.50
CA LEU A 300 14.54 -4.15 30.10
C LEU A 300 15.10 -2.79 29.65
N GLY A 301 16.29 -2.81 29.07
CA GLY A 301 16.94 -1.63 28.53
C GLY A 301 16.10 -0.91 27.47
N GLY A 302 16.22 0.41 27.46
CA GLY A 302 15.76 1.28 26.38
C GLY A 302 16.71 2.47 26.26
N ASN A 303 16.35 3.49 25.49
CA ASN A 303 17.27 4.58 25.19
C ASN A 303 16.70 5.97 25.48
N GLN A 304 15.78 6.45 24.63
CA GLN A 304 15.31 7.82 24.71
C GLN A 304 14.16 7.95 25.71
N LEU A 305 14.32 8.85 26.67
CA LEU A 305 13.26 9.20 27.62
C LEU A 305 12.21 10.04 26.89
N LEU A 306 10.95 9.62 26.97
CA LEU A 306 9.85 10.24 26.24
C LEU A 306 9.05 11.18 27.15
N LEU A 307 8.65 10.65 28.32
CA LEU A 307 7.90 11.39 29.32
C LEU A 307 8.62 11.32 30.67
N ARG A 308 8.66 12.46 31.36
CA ARG A 308 9.07 12.58 32.75
C ARG A 308 8.04 13.44 33.48
N ASP A 309 7.46 12.89 34.52
CA ASP A 309 6.49 13.59 35.37
C ASP A 309 5.33 14.24 34.59
N GLY A 310 4.81 13.54 33.59
CA GLY A 310 3.74 14.01 32.69
C GLY A 310 4.18 15.04 31.65
N VAL A 311 5.47 15.36 31.57
CA VAL A 311 6.05 16.32 30.63
C VAL A 311 6.78 15.58 29.51
N VAL A 312 6.52 15.99 28.25
CA VAL A 312 7.26 15.50 27.07
C VAL A 312 8.68 16.03 27.13
N VAL A 313 9.64 15.12 27.18
CA VAL A 313 11.09 15.39 27.20
C VAL A 313 11.83 14.68 26.06
N ALA A 314 11.07 14.06 25.15
CA ALA A 314 11.58 13.39 23.97
C ALA A 314 12.43 14.35 23.10
N PRO A 315 13.58 13.90 22.58
CA PRO A 315 14.36 14.69 21.64
C PRO A 315 13.69 14.73 20.26
N ASP A 316 14.10 15.70 19.43
CA ASP A 316 13.76 15.72 18.02
C ASP A 316 14.36 14.50 17.31
N ASP A 317 13.60 13.89 16.40
CA ASP A 317 14.02 12.73 15.60
C ASP A 317 13.19 12.66 14.30
N ALA A 318 13.64 11.87 13.33
CA ALA A 318 12.91 11.55 12.11
C ALA A 318 11.75 10.58 12.35
N LEU A 319 10.88 10.40 11.35
CA LEU A 319 9.79 9.42 11.39
C LEU A 319 10.35 7.99 11.24
N HIS A 320 10.00 7.10 12.17
CA HIS A 320 10.37 5.69 12.12
C HIS A 320 9.26 4.80 12.69
N PRO A 321 9.28 3.48 12.41
CA PRO A 321 8.56 2.51 13.23
C PRO A 321 9.07 2.56 14.67
N ARG A 322 8.17 2.47 15.65
CA ARG A 322 8.49 2.70 17.07
C ARG A 322 7.93 1.61 17.95
N THR A 323 8.64 1.40 19.05
CA THR A 323 8.17 0.62 20.20
C THR A 323 8.45 1.44 21.45
N ALA A 324 7.46 1.60 22.31
CA ALA A 324 7.63 2.35 23.55
C ALA A 324 6.76 1.80 24.68
N VAL A 325 7.21 2.04 25.91
CA VAL A 325 6.51 1.65 27.13
C VAL A 325 6.38 2.85 28.05
N GLY A 326 5.19 3.04 28.60
CA GLY A 326 4.90 4.05 29.60
C GLY A 326 4.15 3.49 30.80
N PHE A 327 4.14 4.25 31.88
CA PHE A 327 3.43 3.96 33.11
C PHE A 327 2.66 5.19 33.58
N ASP A 328 1.51 4.99 34.21
CA ASP A 328 0.78 6.08 34.84
C ASP A 328 1.53 6.64 36.07
N ALA A 329 0.96 7.66 36.73
CA ALA A 329 1.61 8.31 37.87
C ALA A 329 1.81 7.38 39.08
N THR A 330 1.01 6.33 39.20
CA THR A 330 1.08 5.36 40.31
C THR A 330 2.02 4.20 40.00
N GLY A 331 2.27 3.93 38.71
CA GLY A 331 2.96 2.74 38.23
C GLY A 331 2.09 1.47 38.27
N GLU A 332 0.79 1.58 38.57
CA GLU A 332 -0.14 0.44 38.57
C GLU A 332 -0.70 0.15 37.18
N ARG A 333 -0.63 1.11 36.26
CA ARG A 333 -0.98 0.91 34.84
C ARG A 333 0.24 1.06 33.94
N MET A 334 0.33 0.15 32.99
CA MET A 334 1.37 0.12 31.96
C MET A 334 0.72 0.25 30.57
N PHE A 335 1.38 1.02 29.71
CA PHE A 335 1.00 1.27 28.33
C PHE A 335 2.14 0.81 27.43
N VAL A 336 1.85 -0.06 26.46
CA VAL A 336 2.81 -0.47 25.43
C VAL A 336 2.28 0.01 24.10
N LEU A 337 3.13 0.61 23.28
CA LEU A 337 2.76 1.13 21.97
C LEU A 337 3.75 0.63 20.92
N THR A 338 3.23 0.06 19.84
CA THR A 338 3.97 -0.11 18.58
C THR A 338 3.34 0.72 17.47
N VAL A 339 4.18 1.30 16.64
CA VAL A 339 3.79 2.10 15.48
C VAL A 339 4.49 1.57 14.26
N ASP A 340 3.72 1.22 13.23
CA ASP A 340 4.23 0.79 11.94
C ASP A 340 4.84 1.98 11.18
N GLY A 341 5.79 1.69 10.28
CA GLY A 341 6.42 2.73 9.47
C GLY A 341 7.30 2.16 8.37
N ARG A 342 7.81 3.04 7.50
CA ARG A 342 8.55 2.68 6.27
C ARG A 342 7.74 1.78 5.33
N GLN A 343 6.41 1.90 5.37
CA GLN A 343 5.50 1.12 4.54
C GLN A 343 4.87 2.02 3.47
N GLY A 344 5.33 1.88 2.23
CA GLY A 344 4.92 2.77 1.16
C GLY A 344 5.28 4.24 1.44
N GLN A 345 4.69 5.15 0.66
CA GLN A 345 4.97 6.58 0.77
C GLN A 345 4.17 7.28 1.89
N PHE A 346 3.22 6.58 2.52
CA PHE A 346 2.17 7.20 3.33
C PHE A 346 2.11 6.70 4.79
N LEU A 347 2.70 5.53 5.12
CA LEU A 347 2.88 5.04 6.50
C LEU A 347 4.37 5.16 6.89
N LEU A 348 4.76 6.35 7.34
CA LEU A 348 6.16 6.69 7.61
C LEU A 348 6.62 6.33 9.03
N GLY A 349 5.66 6.17 9.95
CA GLY A 349 5.89 6.02 11.39
C GLY A 349 5.79 7.35 12.12
N LEU A 350 6.29 7.42 13.36
CA LEU A 350 6.22 8.61 14.20
C LEU A 350 7.60 9.10 14.66
N THR A 351 7.69 10.38 14.99
CA THR A 351 8.83 10.96 15.72
C THR A 351 8.77 10.55 17.18
N LEU A 352 9.86 10.71 17.93
CA LEU A 352 9.86 10.42 19.37
C LEU A 352 8.93 11.36 20.16
N MET A 353 8.80 12.62 19.74
CA MET A 353 7.87 13.58 20.36
C MET A 353 6.41 13.15 20.18
N ASP A 354 6.09 12.66 18.99
CA ASP A 354 4.75 12.19 18.66
C ASP A 354 4.39 10.91 19.43
N VAL A 355 5.32 9.95 19.54
CA VAL A 355 5.14 8.77 20.42
C VAL A 355 4.91 9.18 21.88
N ALA A 356 5.67 10.18 22.37
CA ALA A 356 5.48 10.70 23.72
C ALA A 356 4.10 11.35 23.91
N ALA A 357 3.60 12.04 22.89
CA ALA A 357 2.26 12.62 22.89
C ALA A 357 1.17 11.54 22.93
N VAL A 358 1.28 10.48 22.10
CA VAL A 358 0.34 9.33 22.14
C VAL A 358 0.34 8.67 23.53
N LEU A 359 1.51 8.34 24.08
CA LEU A 359 1.57 7.69 25.40
C LEU A 359 1.01 8.57 26.50
N LYS A 360 1.23 9.89 26.43
CA LYS A 360 0.63 10.84 27.37
C LYS A 360 -0.89 10.87 27.25
N GLU A 361 -1.43 10.84 26.04
CA GLU A 361 -2.88 10.74 25.77
C GLU A 361 -3.47 9.45 26.39
N MET A 362 -2.75 8.33 26.28
CA MET A 362 -3.15 7.06 26.89
C MET A 362 -3.13 7.11 28.44
N GLY A 363 -2.46 8.10 29.04
CA GLY A 363 -2.37 8.29 30.49
C GLY A 363 -0.98 8.04 31.09
N ALA A 364 0.05 7.85 30.26
CA ALA A 364 1.41 7.70 30.76
C ALA A 364 1.91 9.01 31.40
N HIS A 365 2.51 8.87 32.57
CA HIS A 365 3.20 9.92 33.30
C HIS A 365 4.71 9.84 33.08
N ASN A 366 5.24 8.63 32.93
CA ASN A 366 6.65 8.37 32.59
C ASN A 366 6.70 7.37 31.43
N ALA A 367 7.60 7.57 30.47
CA ALA A 367 7.71 6.69 29.31
C ALA A 367 9.12 6.65 28.72
N LEU A 368 9.49 5.49 28.16
CA LEU A 368 10.77 5.23 27.52
C LEU A 368 10.57 4.59 26.15
N ASN A 369 11.37 5.04 25.19
CA ASN A 369 11.46 4.44 23.87
C ASN A 369 12.37 3.19 23.90
N LEU A 370 11.89 2.11 23.29
CA LEU A 370 12.61 0.85 23.06
C LEU A 370 13.20 0.81 21.64
N ASP A 371 13.80 -0.31 21.23
CA ASP A 371 14.29 -0.44 19.86
C ASP A 371 13.13 -0.40 18.85
N GLY A 372 13.36 0.25 17.71
CA GLY A 372 12.34 0.52 16.69
C GLY A 372 12.72 -0.06 15.32
N GLY A 373 12.21 0.56 14.26
CA GLY A 373 12.49 0.10 12.89
C GLY A 373 11.98 -1.33 12.67
N GLY A 374 12.76 -2.16 11.98
CA GLY A 374 12.38 -3.55 11.72
C GLY A 374 12.29 -4.44 12.97
N SER A 375 12.77 -3.96 14.13
CA SER A 375 12.61 -4.65 15.40
C SER A 375 11.20 -4.50 15.98
N SER A 376 10.46 -3.45 15.62
CA SER A 376 9.13 -3.16 16.15
C SER A 376 8.16 -4.31 15.89
N THR A 377 7.79 -5.00 16.97
CA THR A 377 6.95 -6.19 16.95
C THR A 377 6.03 -6.20 18.16
N MET A 378 4.72 -6.27 17.94
CA MET A 378 3.72 -6.53 18.97
C MET A 378 3.04 -7.88 18.72
N LEU A 379 3.02 -8.68 19.77
CA LEU A 379 2.38 -9.99 19.80
C LEU A 379 1.30 -9.97 20.87
N ALA A 380 0.13 -10.50 20.56
CA ALA A 380 -0.94 -10.70 21.53
C ALA A 380 -1.71 -11.96 21.20
N ARG A 381 -2.15 -12.68 22.22
CA ARG A 381 -3.00 -13.85 22.07
C ARG A 381 -4.43 -13.41 21.76
N VAL A 382 -5.09 -14.11 20.86
CA VAL A 382 -6.53 -14.01 20.66
C VAL A 382 -7.22 -14.82 21.76
N PRO A 383 -8.33 -14.37 22.38
CA PRO A 383 -9.00 -15.14 23.42
C PRO A 383 -9.30 -16.59 23.00
N GLY A 384 -8.87 -17.55 23.81
CA GLY A 384 -9.03 -18.99 23.56
C GLY A 384 -7.91 -19.65 22.75
N ASP A 385 -7.04 -18.89 22.08
CA ASP A 385 -5.88 -19.46 21.39
C ASP A 385 -4.77 -19.87 22.38
N GLU A 386 -3.89 -20.80 21.98
CA GLU A 386 -2.70 -21.18 22.75
C GLU A 386 -1.47 -20.30 22.45
N ALA A 387 -1.30 -19.92 21.19
CA ALA A 387 -0.14 -19.19 20.68
C ALA A 387 -0.44 -17.70 20.50
N VAL A 388 0.60 -16.86 20.52
CA VAL A 388 0.43 -15.43 20.23
C VAL A 388 0.34 -15.17 18.72
N THR A 389 -0.39 -14.12 18.35
CA THR A 389 -0.48 -13.64 16.96
C THR A 389 0.30 -12.34 16.78
N LEU A 390 0.85 -12.14 15.59
CA LEU A 390 1.47 -10.87 15.19
C LEU A 390 0.37 -9.86 14.84
N GLU A 391 0.39 -8.71 15.53
CA GLU A 391 -0.61 -7.66 15.37
C GLU A 391 -0.17 -6.62 14.33
N ASN A 392 1.06 -6.11 14.47
CA ASN A 392 1.60 -5.07 13.61
C ASN A 392 2.26 -5.64 12.33
N THR A 393 2.66 -4.78 11.39
CA THR A 393 3.36 -5.18 10.16
C THR A 393 4.85 -4.80 10.23
N PRO A 394 5.79 -5.77 10.39
CA PRO A 394 7.21 -5.48 10.49
C PRO A 394 7.77 -4.74 9.25
N SER A 395 8.55 -3.69 9.46
CA SER A 395 9.04 -2.84 8.35
C SER A 395 10.04 -3.53 7.42
N ASP A 396 10.64 -4.64 7.84
CA ASP A 396 11.55 -5.45 7.03
C ASP A 396 10.80 -6.48 6.16
N GLY A 397 9.46 -6.47 6.18
CA GLY A 397 8.57 -7.43 5.50
C GLY A 397 8.39 -8.76 6.25
N VAL A 398 9.28 -9.07 7.20
CA VAL A 398 9.22 -10.21 8.11
C VAL A 398 9.66 -9.78 9.51
N GLN A 399 9.30 -10.56 10.54
CA GLN A 399 9.79 -10.33 11.90
C GLN A 399 11.31 -10.41 11.93
N ARG A 400 11.96 -9.33 12.40
CA ARG A 400 13.40 -9.34 12.64
C ARG A 400 13.73 -10.22 13.85
N PRO A 401 14.78 -11.05 13.78
CA PRO A 401 15.34 -11.67 14.96
C PRO A 401 15.82 -10.62 15.98
N VAL A 402 15.31 -10.68 17.21
CA VAL A 402 15.67 -9.75 18.30
C VAL A 402 16.23 -10.53 19.50
N PRO A 403 17.16 -9.96 20.28
CA PRO A 403 17.81 -10.68 21.37
C PRO A 403 17.04 -10.66 22.69
N ASN A 404 16.05 -9.79 22.81
CA ASN A 404 15.20 -9.73 23.99
C ASN A 404 13.85 -9.06 23.69
N GLY A 405 12.98 -9.12 24.68
CA GLY A 405 11.68 -8.45 24.69
C GLY A 405 11.10 -8.36 26.09
N LEU A 406 9.90 -7.82 26.16
CA LEU A 406 9.10 -7.79 27.37
C LEU A 406 7.86 -8.66 27.15
N ALA A 407 7.66 -9.66 28.01
CA ALA A 407 6.56 -10.60 27.90
C ALA A 407 5.55 -10.41 29.03
N LEU A 408 4.28 -10.54 28.71
CA LEU A 408 3.16 -10.56 29.64
C LEU A 408 2.68 -12.00 29.81
N TYR A 409 2.38 -12.38 31.04
CA TYR A 409 1.86 -13.70 31.40
C TYR A 409 0.58 -13.54 32.20
N ALA A 410 -0.48 -14.20 31.73
CA ALA A 410 -1.72 -14.29 32.48
C ALA A 410 -1.53 -15.10 33.78
N PRO A 411 -2.40 -14.90 34.79
CA PRO A 411 -2.53 -15.85 35.89
C PRO A 411 -2.89 -17.24 35.36
N ALA A 412 -2.67 -18.27 36.18
CA ALA A 412 -3.10 -19.63 35.83
C ALA A 412 -4.63 -19.66 35.82
N GLY A 413 -5.22 -19.87 34.64
CA GLY A 413 -6.65 -19.98 34.48
C GLY A 413 -7.19 -21.35 34.89
N SER A 414 -8.49 -21.39 35.18
CA SER A 414 -9.20 -22.61 35.57
C SER A 414 -9.29 -23.64 34.45
N GLY A 415 -9.18 -23.21 33.18
CA GLY A 415 -9.52 -24.02 32.01
C GLY A 415 -11.02 -24.32 31.87
N GLU A 416 -11.84 -23.78 32.77
CA GLU A 416 -13.30 -23.88 32.72
C GLU A 416 -13.86 -22.83 31.77
N LEU A 417 -14.80 -23.24 30.93
CA LEU A 417 -15.36 -22.35 29.90
C LEU A 417 -16.16 -21.20 30.53
N THR A 418 -15.76 -19.96 30.19
CA THR A 418 -16.46 -18.72 30.59
C THR A 418 -17.02 -17.96 29.39
N GLY A 419 -16.45 -18.14 28.20
CA GLY A 419 -16.89 -17.49 26.97
C GLY A 419 -16.44 -18.21 25.71
N PHE A 420 -16.99 -17.79 24.57
CA PHE A 420 -16.49 -18.17 23.24
C PHE A 420 -16.04 -16.93 22.49
N TRP A 421 -14.87 -17.01 21.87
CA TRP A 421 -14.43 -16.03 20.88
C TRP A 421 -14.84 -16.51 19.49
N VAL A 422 -15.89 -15.88 18.94
CA VAL A 422 -16.47 -16.30 17.65
C VAL A 422 -15.98 -15.37 16.55
N ARG A 423 -15.37 -15.96 15.52
CA ARG A 423 -14.79 -15.25 14.38
C ARG A 423 -14.95 -16.04 13.08
N THR A 424 -14.70 -15.39 11.95
CA THR A 424 -14.46 -16.09 10.69
C THR A 424 -13.14 -16.86 10.78
N ALA A 425 -13.05 -18.02 10.12
CA ALA A 425 -11.81 -18.78 10.05
C ALA A 425 -10.72 -18.03 9.27
N VAL A 426 -11.13 -17.23 8.28
CA VAL A 426 -10.26 -16.32 7.51
C VAL A 426 -10.14 -14.99 8.25
N ASP A 427 -8.92 -14.50 8.47
CA ASP A 427 -8.65 -13.17 9.05
C ASP A 427 -9.02 -12.08 8.03
N PRO A 428 -9.87 -11.09 8.37
CA PRO A 428 -10.21 -9.98 7.47
C PRO A 428 -9.00 -9.24 6.87
N ARG A 429 -7.88 -9.14 7.58
CA ARG A 429 -6.65 -8.47 7.12
C ARG A 429 -5.95 -9.21 5.98
N THR A 430 -6.15 -10.52 5.88
CA THR A 430 -5.53 -11.37 4.84
C THR A 430 -6.54 -12.02 3.91
N ALA A 431 -7.84 -11.82 4.17
CA ALA A 431 -8.92 -12.33 3.35
C ALA A 431 -8.82 -11.77 1.92
N PRO A 432 -9.12 -12.59 0.89
CA PRO A 432 -9.24 -12.08 -0.48
C PRO A 432 -10.26 -10.93 -0.56
N GLY A 433 -9.86 -9.85 -1.24
CA GLY A 433 -10.72 -8.71 -1.47
C GLY A 433 -10.29 -7.91 -2.69
N THR A 434 -11.16 -6.99 -3.08
CA THR A 434 -10.98 -6.05 -4.20
C THR A 434 -10.86 -4.61 -3.71
N GLY A 435 -10.54 -4.43 -2.43
CA GLY A 435 -10.34 -3.12 -1.80
C GLY A 435 -9.14 -2.37 -2.40
N THR A 436 -9.01 -1.10 -2.04
CA THR A 436 -7.87 -0.28 -2.46
C THR A 436 -6.60 -0.63 -1.67
N VAL A 437 -6.78 -1.21 -0.48
CA VAL A 437 -5.76 -1.76 0.41
C VAL A 437 -5.95 -3.28 0.61
N PRO A 438 -4.91 -4.03 1.00
CA PRO A 438 -5.02 -5.47 1.28
C PRO A 438 -6.03 -5.77 2.40
N GLY A 439 -6.82 -6.83 2.21
CA GLY A 439 -7.88 -7.26 3.13
C GLY A 439 -9.20 -7.53 2.40
N GLY A 440 -10.15 -8.14 3.10
CA GLY A 440 -11.44 -8.52 2.54
C GLY A 440 -12.55 -8.55 3.58
N ARG A 441 -13.76 -8.89 3.13
CA ARG A 441 -14.98 -8.89 3.95
C ARG A 441 -15.50 -10.30 4.22
N PRO A 442 -14.80 -11.13 5.02
CA PRO A 442 -15.23 -12.49 5.32
C PRO A 442 -16.52 -12.52 6.18
N ASP A 443 -16.91 -11.39 6.78
CA ASP A 443 -18.20 -11.14 7.41
C ASP A 443 -19.39 -11.20 6.43
N ARG A 444 -19.11 -11.15 5.12
CA ARG A 444 -20.09 -11.21 4.04
C ARG A 444 -20.07 -12.57 3.32
N VAL A 445 -21.23 -13.02 2.86
CA VAL A 445 -21.41 -14.30 2.14
C VAL A 445 -22.52 -14.17 1.09
N PHE A 446 -22.37 -14.80 -0.08
CA PHE A 446 -23.43 -14.84 -1.10
C PHE A 446 -24.46 -15.95 -0.83
N PRO A 447 -25.75 -15.76 -1.19
CA PRO A 447 -26.75 -16.81 -1.10
C PRO A 447 -26.30 -18.12 -1.77
N GLY A 448 -26.43 -19.24 -1.06
CA GLY A 448 -26.01 -20.56 -1.54
C GLY A 448 -24.54 -20.91 -1.25
N LEU A 449 -23.70 -19.94 -0.85
CA LEU A 449 -22.31 -20.17 -0.49
C LEU A 449 -22.13 -20.30 1.02
N THR A 450 -20.89 -20.62 1.41
CA THR A 450 -20.54 -20.91 2.79
C THR A 450 -19.48 -19.97 3.35
N ARG A 451 -19.41 -19.94 4.68
CA ARG A 451 -18.34 -19.31 5.45
C ARG A 451 -18.00 -20.19 6.62
N ARG A 452 -16.72 -20.49 6.82
CA ARG A 452 -16.27 -21.22 8.00
C ARG A 452 -16.10 -20.27 9.18
N LEU A 453 -16.72 -20.63 10.30
CA LEU A 453 -16.62 -19.93 11.57
C LEU A 453 -15.77 -20.75 12.55
N VAL A 454 -15.15 -20.06 13.50
CA VAL A 454 -14.41 -20.65 14.60
C VAL A 454 -14.99 -20.07 15.89
N ALA A 455 -15.16 -20.93 16.89
CA ALA A 455 -15.55 -20.57 18.25
C ALA A 455 -14.54 -21.16 19.23
N GLU A 456 -13.57 -20.36 19.64
CA GLU A 456 -12.57 -20.79 20.63
C GLU A 456 -13.12 -20.56 22.03
N GLY A 457 -13.16 -21.62 22.83
CA GLY A 457 -13.58 -21.53 24.22
C GLY A 457 -12.48 -20.90 25.08
N TYR A 458 -12.85 -19.96 25.95
CA TYR A 458 -11.89 -19.34 26.86
C TYR A 458 -12.35 -19.32 28.32
N ASP A 459 -11.38 -19.32 29.23
CA ASP A 459 -11.58 -19.24 30.68
C ASP A 459 -11.54 -17.79 31.21
N GLU A 460 -11.64 -17.59 32.52
CA GLU A 460 -11.63 -16.26 33.14
C GLU A 460 -10.34 -15.46 32.89
N THR A 461 -9.30 -16.11 32.37
CA THR A 461 -8.02 -15.51 31.98
C THR A 461 -7.87 -15.27 30.48
N TYR A 462 -8.93 -15.52 29.72
CA TYR A 462 -8.94 -15.56 28.25
C TYR A 462 -7.99 -16.63 27.67
N GLY A 463 -7.53 -17.57 28.50
CA GLY A 463 -6.78 -18.74 28.06
C GLY A 463 -7.68 -19.82 27.47
N PRO A 464 -7.11 -20.80 26.75
CA PRO A 464 -7.88 -21.89 26.14
C PRO A 464 -8.65 -22.67 27.23
N ALA A 465 -9.96 -22.80 27.04
CA ALA A 465 -10.82 -23.60 27.90
C ALA A 465 -11.33 -24.83 27.16
N ARG A 466 -11.57 -25.92 27.89
CA ARG A 466 -12.09 -27.15 27.30
C ARG A 466 -13.50 -26.92 26.76
N ASP A 467 -13.65 -27.08 25.45
CA ASP A 467 -14.96 -27.24 24.83
C ASP A 467 -15.26 -28.70 24.52
N GLU A 468 -16.18 -29.31 25.28
CA GLU A 468 -16.57 -30.70 25.06
C GLU A 468 -17.49 -30.86 23.86
N ARG A 469 -18.38 -29.88 23.59
CA ARG A 469 -19.22 -29.73 22.38
C ARG A 469 -20.18 -28.53 22.53
N HIS A 470 -19.86 -27.36 21.99
CA HIS A 470 -20.84 -26.28 21.89
C HIS A 470 -21.91 -26.53 20.82
N GLU A 471 -23.02 -25.79 20.90
CA GLU A 471 -24.07 -25.79 19.90
C GLU A 471 -24.10 -24.47 19.12
N TRP A 472 -24.28 -24.60 17.82
CA TRP A 472 -24.38 -23.48 16.89
C TRP A 472 -25.83 -23.08 16.62
N HIS A 473 -26.11 -21.79 16.68
CA HIS A 473 -27.41 -21.21 16.39
C HIS A 473 -27.28 -19.95 15.54
N THR A 474 -28.35 -19.60 14.82
CA THR A 474 -28.46 -18.32 14.11
C THR A 474 -29.70 -17.57 14.57
N SER A 475 -29.60 -16.27 14.79
CA SER A 475 -30.74 -15.44 15.20
C SER A 475 -31.81 -15.38 14.11
N ARG A 476 -31.40 -15.39 12.84
CA ARG A 476 -32.27 -15.40 11.65
C ARG A 476 -31.91 -16.55 10.71
N ALA A 477 -32.57 -17.68 10.92
CA ALA A 477 -32.33 -18.92 10.18
C ALA A 477 -32.87 -18.90 8.74
N ASP A 478 -33.73 -17.91 8.40
CA ASP A 478 -34.18 -17.60 7.05
C ASP A 478 -33.09 -16.93 6.20
N VAL A 479 -32.22 -16.13 6.84
CA VAL A 479 -31.06 -15.47 6.22
C VAL A 479 -29.93 -16.48 5.99
N GLY A 480 -29.63 -17.33 6.98
CA GLY A 480 -28.66 -18.42 6.85
C GLY A 480 -28.60 -19.28 8.11
N ARG A 481 -27.95 -20.44 8.04
CA ARG A 481 -27.81 -21.37 9.18
C ARG A 481 -26.37 -21.81 9.32
N VAL A 482 -25.85 -21.84 10.54
CA VAL A 482 -24.59 -22.51 10.87
C VAL A 482 -24.87 -23.94 11.29
N ASP A 483 -24.11 -24.89 10.76
CA ASP A 483 -24.20 -26.30 11.13
C ASP A 483 -23.28 -26.64 12.31
N ALA A 484 -23.27 -27.91 12.72
CA ALA A 484 -22.52 -28.36 13.89
C ALA A 484 -20.99 -28.21 13.75
N ASP A 485 -20.48 -28.12 12.52
CA ASP A 485 -19.05 -27.99 12.21
C ASP A 485 -18.62 -26.52 12.09
N GLY A 486 -19.51 -25.56 12.41
CA GLY A 486 -19.24 -24.14 12.30
C GLY A 486 -19.30 -23.62 10.86
N VAL A 487 -19.91 -24.34 9.93
CA VAL A 487 -20.07 -23.88 8.54
C VAL A 487 -21.40 -23.14 8.41
N PHE A 488 -21.31 -21.82 8.22
CA PHE A 488 -22.47 -20.99 7.91
C PHE A 488 -22.85 -21.13 6.44
N ARG A 489 -24.11 -21.50 6.18
CA ARG A 489 -24.71 -21.62 4.85
C ARG A 489 -25.71 -20.48 4.63
N ALA A 490 -25.35 -19.56 3.74
CA ALA A 490 -26.15 -18.40 3.39
C ALA A 490 -27.39 -18.80 2.56
N ARG A 491 -28.52 -18.13 2.79
CA ARG A 491 -29.82 -18.44 2.15
C ARG A 491 -30.48 -17.23 1.51
N ARG A 492 -30.81 -16.21 2.29
CA ARG A 492 -31.52 -15.01 1.82
C ARG A 492 -30.74 -13.75 2.20
N PRO A 493 -30.73 -12.72 1.35
CA PRO A 493 -30.10 -11.45 1.67
C PRO A 493 -30.59 -10.89 3.01
N GLY A 494 -29.67 -10.33 3.80
CA GLY A 494 -29.95 -9.75 5.11
C GLY A 494 -28.85 -10.05 6.14
N THR A 495 -28.99 -9.52 7.35
CA THR A 495 -28.05 -9.76 8.45
C THR A 495 -28.56 -10.84 9.41
N THR A 496 -27.66 -11.61 10.00
CA THR A 496 -27.94 -12.62 11.03
C THR A 496 -26.76 -12.74 11.98
N THR A 497 -27.01 -13.21 13.20
CA THR A 497 -25.96 -13.43 14.20
C THR A 497 -25.73 -14.92 14.36
N ALA A 498 -24.52 -15.39 14.10
CA ALA A 498 -24.07 -16.73 14.47
C ALA A 498 -23.70 -16.74 15.96
N VAL A 499 -24.17 -17.76 16.68
CA VAL A 499 -24.01 -17.89 18.13
C VAL A 499 -23.47 -19.28 18.43
N ALA A 500 -22.28 -19.36 19.03
CA ALA A 500 -21.78 -20.57 19.69
C ALA A 500 -22.22 -20.52 21.15
N ARG A 501 -22.88 -21.57 21.65
CA ARG A 501 -23.45 -21.60 23.01
C ARG A 501 -23.24 -22.95 23.69
N ARG A 502 -22.94 -22.90 24.99
CA ARG A 502 -22.96 -24.06 25.90
C ARG A 502 -23.53 -23.65 27.26
N GLY A 503 -24.68 -24.19 27.65
CA GLY A 503 -25.37 -23.75 28.87
C GLY A 503 -25.72 -22.27 28.80
N ASP A 504 -25.20 -21.46 29.72
CA ASP A 504 -25.37 -20.00 29.73
C ASP A 504 -24.21 -19.22 29.08
N VAL A 505 -23.14 -19.93 28.71
CA VAL A 505 -21.97 -19.35 28.05
C VAL A 505 -22.23 -19.23 26.55
N ALA A 506 -21.93 -18.06 25.96
CA ALA A 506 -22.08 -17.86 24.52
C ALA A 506 -21.08 -16.83 23.95
N GLY A 507 -20.74 -17.01 22.67
CA GLY A 507 -20.05 -16.03 21.84
C GLY A 507 -20.84 -15.75 20.57
N ARG A 508 -20.61 -14.60 19.92
CA ARG A 508 -21.45 -14.12 18.81
C ARG A 508 -20.61 -13.46 17.72
N LEU A 509 -21.07 -13.63 16.48
CA LEU A 509 -20.54 -12.95 15.30
C LEU A 509 -21.71 -12.54 14.39
N GLU A 510 -21.73 -11.29 13.95
CA GLU A 510 -22.68 -10.83 12.93
C GLU A 510 -22.16 -11.19 11.53
N LEU A 511 -23.06 -11.67 10.68
CA LEU A 511 -22.81 -12.01 9.29
C LEU A 511 -23.83 -11.33 8.38
N THR A 512 -23.38 -10.93 7.21
CA THR A 512 -24.23 -10.33 6.17
C THR A 512 -24.32 -11.27 4.97
N VAL A 513 -25.54 -11.65 4.60
CA VAL A 513 -25.82 -12.32 3.33
C VAL A 513 -26.12 -11.27 2.26
N LEU A 514 -25.33 -11.26 1.21
CA LEU A 514 -25.39 -10.28 0.10
C LEU A 514 -26.53 -10.58 -0.88
N GLY A 515 -26.65 -9.74 -1.92
CA GLY A 515 -27.48 -10.05 -3.08
C GLY A 515 -26.98 -11.29 -3.84
N PRO A 516 -27.72 -11.77 -4.86
CA PRO A 516 -27.25 -12.86 -5.71
C PRO A 516 -25.88 -12.56 -6.32
N LEU A 517 -25.03 -13.57 -6.39
CA LEU A 517 -23.73 -13.49 -7.07
C LEU A 517 -23.95 -13.05 -8.53
N ALA A 518 -23.23 -12.02 -8.96
CA ALA A 518 -23.30 -11.45 -10.30
C ALA A 518 -22.00 -11.66 -11.09
N GLY A 519 -20.87 -11.83 -10.41
CA GLY A 519 -19.58 -12.09 -11.05
C GLY A 519 -18.49 -12.54 -10.07
N LEU A 520 -17.40 -13.06 -10.63
CA LEU A 520 -16.20 -13.48 -9.91
C LEU A 520 -14.99 -12.73 -10.43
N GLU A 521 -14.06 -12.44 -9.53
CA GLU A 521 -12.73 -11.89 -9.81
C GLU A 521 -11.68 -12.67 -9.01
N ALA A 522 -10.45 -12.75 -9.52
CA ALA A 522 -9.32 -13.32 -8.80
C ALA A 522 -8.44 -12.19 -8.24
N THR A 523 -7.83 -12.40 -7.08
CA THR A 523 -6.93 -11.39 -6.47
C THR A 523 -5.64 -11.16 -7.27
N THR A 524 -5.35 -12.02 -8.25
CA THR A 524 -4.29 -11.82 -9.23
C THR A 524 -4.78 -12.20 -10.62
N ALA A 525 -4.31 -11.47 -11.64
CA ALA A 525 -4.63 -11.73 -13.04
C ALA A 525 -3.90 -12.96 -13.60
N ARG A 526 -2.74 -13.32 -13.03
CA ARG A 526 -1.95 -14.52 -13.39
C ARG A 526 -1.03 -14.94 -12.24
N LEU A 527 -0.53 -16.17 -12.30
CA LEU A 527 0.49 -16.67 -11.39
C LEU A 527 1.68 -17.22 -12.18
N SER A 528 2.89 -16.78 -11.85
CA SER A 528 4.10 -17.30 -12.49
C SER A 528 5.03 -17.88 -11.44
N LEU A 529 5.30 -19.18 -11.56
CA LEU A 529 6.13 -19.96 -10.66
C LEU A 529 7.47 -20.23 -11.37
N PRO A 530 8.60 -19.69 -10.88
CA PRO A 530 9.87 -19.74 -11.61
C PRO A 530 10.46 -21.15 -11.73
N GLU A 531 10.07 -22.07 -10.84
CA GLU A 531 10.64 -23.41 -10.75
C GLU A 531 9.62 -24.48 -10.33
N VAL A 532 9.91 -25.75 -10.64
CA VAL A 532 9.13 -26.90 -10.17
C VAL A 532 9.29 -27.05 -8.66
N GLY A 533 8.19 -27.29 -7.95
CA GLY A 533 8.14 -27.27 -6.49
C GLY A 533 7.87 -25.88 -5.89
N GLY A 534 8.05 -24.80 -6.67
CA GLY A 534 7.64 -23.45 -6.29
C GLY A 534 6.11 -23.36 -6.07
N ALA A 535 5.68 -22.43 -5.23
CA ALA A 535 4.27 -22.24 -4.92
C ALA A 535 3.88 -20.76 -4.89
N GLY A 536 2.61 -20.51 -5.17
CA GLY A 536 1.99 -19.20 -5.03
C GLY A 536 0.51 -19.36 -4.72
N SER A 537 -0.22 -18.27 -4.52
CA SER A 537 -1.64 -18.33 -4.15
C SER A 537 -2.43 -17.23 -4.82
N PHE A 538 -3.73 -17.47 -4.96
CA PHE A 538 -4.71 -16.47 -5.33
C PHE A 538 -6.02 -16.70 -4.59
N GLY A 539 -6.73 -15.61 -4.28
CA GLY A 539 -8.08 -15.66 -3.75
C GLY A 539 -9.11 -15.46 -4.86
N VAL A 540 -10.33 -15.95 -4.62
CA VAL A 540 -11.50 -15.68 -5.48
C VAL A 540 -12.46 -14.78 -4.72
N VAL A 541 -12.87 -13.69 -5.33
CA VAL A 541 -13.79 -12.70 -4.76
C VAL A 541 -15.06 -12.68 -5.61
N GLY A 542 -16.21 -12.82 -4.96
CA GLY A 542 -17.51 -12.63 -5.62
C GLY A 542 -17.97 -11.18 -5.50
N ARG A 543 -18.81 -10.75 -6.44
CA ARG A 543 -19.55 -9.48 -6.36
C ARG A 543 -21.04 -9.68 -6.67
N ASP A 544 -21.91 -8.91 -6.03
CA ASP A 544 -23.32 -8.81 -6.44
C ASP A 544 -23.56 -7.65 -7.43
N ALA A 545 -24.82 -7.48 -7.86
CA ALA A 545 -25.23 -6.43 -8.80
C ALA A 545 -25.14 -5.00 -8.24
N ASP A 546 -24.96 -4.84 -6.92
CA ASP A 546 -24.79 -3.56 -6.25
C ASP A 546 -23.31 -3.26 -5.95
N GLY A 547 -22.39 -4.14 -6.36
CA GLY A 547 -20.96 -3.97 -6.16
C GLY A 547 -20.48 -4.34 -4.75
N PHE A 548 -21.31 -5.00 -3.93
CA PHE A 548 -20.82 -5.58 -2.68
C PHE A 548 -19.98 -6.81 -2.96
N THR A 549 -18.83 -6.91 -2.30
CA THR A 549 -17.89 -8.01 -2.49
C THR A 549 -17.76 -8.88 -1.24
N ALA A 550 -17.41 -10.14 -1.44
CA ALA A 550 -17.03 -11.07 -0.38
C ALA A 550 -16.04 -12.12 -0.92
N PRO A 551 -15.08 -12.59 -0.10
CA PRO A 551 -14.23 -13.71 -0.47
C PRO A 551 -15.06 -14.98 -0.63
N VAL A 552 -14.73 -15.82 -1.61
CA VAL A 552 -15.35 -17.13 -1.79
C VAL A 552 -14.50 -18.18 -1.09
N GLU A 553 -15.12 -19.03 -0.25
CA GLU A 553 -14.41 -20.14 0.39
C GLU A 553 -13.85 -21.10 -0.67
N PRO A 554 -12.59 -21.58 -0.55
CA PRO A 554 -12.05 -22.58 -1.47
C PRO A 554 -12.90 -23.85 -1.55
N GLY A 555 -13.62 -24.20 -0.46
CA GLY A 555 -14.55 -25.33 -0.42
C GLY A 555 -15.81 -25.17 -1.27
N ASP A 556 -16.15 -23.94 -1.68
CA ASP A 556 -17.27 -23.67 -2.60
C ASP A 556 -16.82 -23.64 -4.08
N LEU A 557 -15.51 -23.70 -4.34
CA LEU A 557 -14.95 -23.65 -5.69
C LEU A 557 -14.88 -25.03 -6.33
N ALA A 558 -15.37 -25.13 -7.56
CA ALA A 558 -14.98 -26.21 -8.47
C ALA A 558 -13.76 -25.77 -9.29
N LEU A 559 -12.62 -26.44 -9.11
CA LEU A 559 -11.36 -26.12 -9.78
C LEU A 559 -11.07 -27.10 -10.94
N GLU A 560 -10.71 -26.55 -12.10
CA GLU A 560 -10.19 -27.30 -13.25
C GLU A 560 -8.81 -26.74 -13.66
N PHE A 561 -7.83 -27.64 -13.83
CA PHE A 561 -6.47 -27.30 -14.23
C PHE A 561 -5.72 -28.58 -14.68
N ASP A 562 -4.57 -28.41 -15.33
CA ASP A 562 -3.69 -29.52 -15.69
C ASP A 562 -2.85 -29.99 -14.50
N ARG A 563 -3.18 -31.16 -13.97
CA ARG A 563 -2.50 -31.78 -12.82
C ARG A 563 -1.06 -32.22 -13.09
N SER A 564 -0.65 -32.28 -14.36
CA SER A 564 0.75 -32.54 -14.73
C SER A 564 1.63 -31.30 -14.56
N VAL A 565 1.04 -30.10 -14.64
CA VAL A 565 1.75 -28.82 -14.51
C VAL A 565 1.68 -28.29 -13.08
N VAL A 566 0.50 -28.31 -12.45
CA VAL A 566 0.29 -27.78 -11.09
C VAL A 566 -0.60 -28.65 -10.23
N ASP A 567 -0.53 -28.45 -8.92
CA ASP A 567 -1.52 -28.93 -7.95
C ASP A 567 -2.17 -27.74 -7.23
N ALA A 568 -3.40 -27.92 -6.74
CA ALA A 568 -4.14 -26.86 -6.06
C ALA A 568 -4.73 -27.36 -4.75
N ALA A 569 -4.59 -26.57 -3.68
CA ALA A 569 -5.13 -26.87 -2.36
C ALA A 569 -5.71 -25.62 -1.70
N PRO A 570 -6.74 -25.75 -0.83
CA PRO A 570 -7.16 -24.68 0.05
C PRO A 570 -6.00 -24.20 0.94
N ASP A 571 -5.87 -22.88 1.11
CA ASP A 571 -4.89 -22.24 1.97
C ASP A 571 -5.53 -21.03 2.66
N GLY A 572 -6.09 -21.25 3.84
CA GLY A 572 -6.97 -20.28 4.49
C GLY A 572 -8.17 -19.95 3.59
N GLY A 573 -8.35 -18.66 3.29
CA GLY A 573 -9.39 -18.17 2.36
C GLY A 573 -8.98 -18.19 0.89
N SER A 574 -7.78 -18.66 0.55
CA SER A 574 -7.21 -18.62 -0.80
C SER A 574 -6.97 -20.03 -1.36
N VAL A 575 -6.61 -20.10 -2.64
CA VAL A 575 -6.16 -21.31 -3.32
C VAL A 575 -4.65 -21.24 -3.47
N ARG A 576 -3.92 -22.17 -2.85
CA ARG A 576 -2.48 -22.36 -3.08
C ARG A 576 -2.28 -23.23 -4.32
N ILE A 577 -1.41 -22.79 -5.20
CA ILE A 577 -0.96 -23.49 -6.40
C ILE A 577 0.50 -23.88 -6.24
N THR A 578 0.80 -25.17 -6.43
CA THR A 578 2.17 -25.72 -6.35
C THR A 578 2.58 -26.28 -7.70
N ALA A 579 3.76 -25.90 -8.18
CA ALA A 579 4.32 -26.38 -9.43
C ALA A 579 4.70 -27.87 -9.36
N ARG A 580 4.24 -28.66 -10.34
CA ARG A 580 4.50 -30.10 -10.48
C ARG A 580 5.39 -30.43 -11.69
N GLY A 581 5.27 -29.66 -12.75
CA GLY A 581 6.07 -29.80 -13.97
C GLY A 581 6.15 -28.48 -14.73
N PRO A 582 7.18 -28.29 -15.56
CA PRO A 582 7.31 -27.08 -16.38
C PRO A 582 6.16 -27.00 -17.41
N GLY A 583 5.73 -25.79 -17.74
CA GLY A 583 4.68 -25.56 -18.73
C GLY A 583 3.71 -24.44 -18.33
N ALA A 584 2.57 -24.37 -19.00
CA ALA A 584 1.51 -23.43 -18.69
C ALA A 584 0.16 -24.17 -18.57
N THR A 585 -0.69 -23.69 -17.68
CA THR A 585 -2.08 -24.14 -17.54
C THR A 585 -2.97 -22.97 -17.14
N THR A 586 -4.28 -23.11 -17.26
CA THR A 586 -5.23 -22.14 -16.72
C THR A 586 -6.02 -22.81 -15.60
N VAL A 587 -5.96 -22.22 -14.40
CA VAL A 587 -6.83 -22.63 -13.30
C VAL A 587 -8.18 -21.96 -13.51
N VAL A 588 -9.21 -22.75 -13.78
CA VAL A 588 -10.60 -22.30 -13.87
C VAL A 588 -11.27 -22.57 -12.54
N ALA A 589 -11.69 -21.51 -11.85
CA ALA A 589 -12.45 -21.60 -10.60
C ALA A 589 -13.91 -21.25 -10.86
N ARG A 590 -14.84 -22.16 -10.54
CA ARG A 590 -16.28 -21.99 -10.78
C ARG A 590 -17.10 -22.02 -9.51
N VAL A 591 -18.15 -21.20 -9.49
CA VAL A 591 -19.21 -21.19 -8.48
C VAL A 591 -20.55 -20.92 -9.15
N GLY A 592 -21.48 -21.86 -9.02
CA GLY A 592 -22.77 -21.77 -9.71
C GLY A 592 -22.59 -21.63 -11.22
N GLY A 593 -23.15 -20.57 -11.81
CA GLY A 593 -23.01 -20.24 -13.23
C GLY A 593 -21.85 -19.30 -13.57
N HIS A 594 -21.00 -18.95 -12.60
CA HIS A 594 -19.91 -18.00 -12.78
C HIS A 594 -18.55 -18.71 -12.74
N GLU A 595 -17.59 -18.20 -13.50
CA GLU A 595 -16.22 -18.69 -13.52
C GLU A 595 -15.22 -17.55 -13.59
N VAL A 596 -14.04 -17.78 -13.02
CA VAL A 596 -12.85 -16.93 -13.20
C VAL A 596 -11.69 -17.81 -13.65
N ARG A 597 -10.82 -17.27 -14.50
CA ARG A 597 -9.67 -17.97 -15.08
C ARG A 597 -8.39 -17.30 -14.61
N VAL A 598 -7.47 -18.08 -14.06
CA VAL A 598 -6.14 -17.62 -13.64
C VAL A 598 -5.09 -18.41 -14.42
N PRO A 599 -4.43 -17.81 -15.41
CA PRO A 599 -3.29 -18.41 -16.08
C PRO A 599 -2.14 -18.66 -15.08
N VAL A 600 -1.58 -19.86 -15.12
CA VAL A 600 -0.44 -20.28 -14.30
C VAL A 600 0.68 -20.80 -15.19
N THR A 601 1.88 -20.24 -15.03
CA THR A 601 3.08 -20.65 -15.75
C THR A 601 4.11 -21.22 -14.78
N VAL A 602 4.80 -22.30 -15.16
CA VAL A 602 5.85 -22.96 -14.38
C VAL A 602 7.13 -23.05 -15.20
N GLY A 603 8.22 -22.55 -14.63
CA GLY A 603 9.53 -22.48 -15.29
C GLY A 603 9.76 -21.17 -16.01
N LEU A 604 11.03 -20.87 -16.27
CA LEU A 604 11.50 -19.74 -17.06
C LEU A 604 12.40 -20.25 -18.19
N GLU A 605 12.26 -19.63 -19.36
CA GLU A 605 13.15 -19.79 -20.49
C GLU A 605 13.96 -18.50 -20.66
N GLU A 606 15.28 -18.61 -20.60
CA GLU A 606 16.20 -17.52 -20.91
C GLU A 606 16.20 -17.27 -22.43
N ARG A 607 15.77 -16.08 -22.85
CA ARG A 607 15.76 -15.68 -24.27
C ARG A 607 16.73 -14.52 -24.50
N LEU A 608 17.63 -14.69 -25.48
CA LEU A 608 18.58 -13.66 -25.86
C LEU A 608 17.88 -12.44 -26.46
N VAL A 609 18.15 -11.26 -25.89
CA VAL A 609 17.68 -9.94 -26.37
C VAL A 609 18.80 -9.24 -27.15
N ALA A 610 20.04 -9.25 -26.64
CA ALA A 610 21.20 -8.70 -27.33
C ALA A 610 22.49 -9.45 -26.99
N GLY A 611 23.11 -10.09 -27.99
CA GLY A 611 24.45 -10.69 -27.90
C GLY A 611 25.58 -9.79 -28.41
N PHE A 612 25.28 -8.53 -28.73
CA PHE A 612 26.24 -7.48 -29.12
C PHE A 612 27.10 -7.75 -30.38
N ASP A 613 26.67 -8.63 -31.30
CA ASP A 613 27.29 -8.77 -32.63
C ASP A 613 27.33 -7.44 -33.41
N ASP A 614 26.42 -6.52 -33.08
CA ASP A 614 26.30 -5.17 -33.64
C ASP A 614 26.90 -4.07 -32.76
N ALA A 615 27.75 -4.40 -31.76
CA ALA A 615 28.30 -3.46 -30.77
C ALA A 615 28.88 -2.16 -31.35
N ALA A 616 29.37 -2.20 -32.60
CA ALA A 616 29.92 -1.04 -33.29
C ALA A 616 28.86 0.04 -33.64
N SER A 617 27.57 -0.35 -33.67
CA SER A 617 26.43 0.52 -33.95
C SER A 617 25.77 1.09 -32.70
N TRP A 618 26.18 0.63 -31.52
CA TRP A 618 25.70 1.18 -30.25
C TRP A 618 26.34 2.54 -29.99
N THR A 619 25.59 3.42 -29.34
CA THR A 619 26.02 4.79 -29.05
C THR A 619 26.06 5.06 -27.56
N PHE A 620 26.96 5.97 -27.18
CA PHE A 620 27.10 6.40 -25.79
C PHE A 620 26.20 7.60 -25.52
N GLY A 621 25.53 7.60 -24.38
CA GLY A 621 24.89 8.78 -23.83
C GLY A 621 25.21 8.93 -22.35
N SER A 622 24.91 10.09 -21.77
CA SER A 622 25.10 10.32 -20.34
C SER A 622 24.20 11.46 -19.84
N ALA A 623 24.00 11.54 -18.52
CA ALA A 623 23.61 12.76 -17.85
C ALA A 623 24.68 13.11 -16.81
N ARG A 624 25.25 14.32 -16.91
CA ARG A 624 26.26 14.86 -15.98
C ARG A 624 27.52 13.97 -15.82
N GLY A 625 27.78 13.09 -16.77
CA GLY A 625 29.00 12.29 -16.90
C GLY A 625 29.54 12.36 -18.33
N SER A 626 30.60 11.62 -18.62
CA SER A 626 31.11 11.42 -20.00
C SER A 626 31.63 10.00 -20.17
N GLY A 627 31.99 9.58 -21.38
CA GLY A 627 32.43 8.20 -21.64
C GLY A 627 32.31 7.79 -23.10
N SER A 628 32.39 6.48 -23.34
CA SER A 628 32.22 5.88 -24.67
C SER A 628 31.74 4.45 -24.59
N VAL A 629 31.14 3.96 -25.68
CA VAL A 629 30.88 2.53 -25.90
C VAL A 629 31.71 2.04 -27.07
N ALA A 630 32.18 0.80 -27.00
CA ALA A 630 32.95 0.16 -28.07
C ALA A 630 32.78 -1.36 -28.05
N PRO A 631 32.92 -2.04 -29.20
CA PRO A 631 33.03 -3.49 -29.25
C PRO A 631 34.15 -4.00 -28.34
N ALA A 632 33.89 -5.11 -27.66
CA ALA A 632 34.82 -5.81 -26.79
C ALA A 632 34.61 -7.32 -26.87
N GLN A 633 35.47 -8.07 -26.19
CA GLN A 633 35.29 -9.51 -26.02
C GLN A 633 34.35 -9.76 -24.84
N GLY A 634 33.22 -10.42 -25.10
CA GLY A 634 32.26 -10.87 -24.10
C GLY A 634 32.69 -12.14 -23.39
N ARG A 635 31.80 -12.66 -22.54
CA ARG A 635 31.91 -13.94 -21.85
C ARG A 635 31.70 -15.12 -22.79
N THR A 636 30.71 -15.04 -23.68
CA THR A 636 30.31 -16.12 -24.60
C THR A 636 30.57 -15.78 -26.08
N GLY A 637 30.77 -14.49 -26.40
CA GLY A 637 31.00 -14.02 -27.77
C GLY A 637 31.42 -12.55 -27.86
N ALA A 638 30.73 -11.79 -28.73
CA ALA A 638 30.88 -10.34 -28.81
C ALA A 638 30.34 -9.68 -27.54
N GLY A 639 30.99 -8.63 -27.06
CA GLY A 639 30.53 -7.87 -25.90
C GLY A 639 30.60 -6.37 -26.15
N LEU A 640 30.00 -5.60 -25.26
CA LEU A 640 30.04 -4.15 -25.28
C LEU A 640 30.83 -3.63 -24.09
N ARG A 641 31.93 -2.92 -24.36
CA ARG A 641 32.62 -2.15 -23.32
C ARG A 641 32.00 -0.76 -23.24
N MET A 642 31.58 -0.37 -22.04
CA MET A 642 31.12 0.98 -21.73
C MET A 642 32.05 1.62 -20.70
N THR A 643 32.73 2.68 -21.11
CA THR A 643 33.58 3.51 -20.23
C THR A 643 32.80 4.72 -19.75
N TYR A 644 33.11 5.21 -18.55
CA TYR A 644 32.49 6.40 -17.99
C TYR A 644 33.43 7.20 -17.11
N ASP A 645 33.14 8.50 -17.01
CA ASP A 645 33.73 9.45 -16.08
C ASP A 645 32.62 10.14 -15.29
N PHE A 646 32.52 9.78 -14.00
CA PHE A 646 31.58 10.33 -13.03
C PHE A 646 32.21 11.41 -12.14
N SER A 647 33.41 11.91 -12.48
CA SER A 647 34.07 13.02 -11.77
C SER A 647 33.57 14.41 -12.20
N LEU A 648 32.78 14.49 -13.28
CA LEU A 648 32.40 15.76 -13.91
C LEU A 648 31.27 16.51 -13.20
N SER A 649 30.62 15.90 -12.22
CA SER A 649 29.53 16.52 -11.46
C SER A 649 29.39 15.87 -10.07
N THR A 650 28.82 16.60 -9.12
CA THR A 650 28.42 16.10 -7.80
C THR A 650 26.94 15.70 -7.74
N GLY A 651 26.15 15.97 -8.78
CA GLY A 651 24.75 15.48 -8.89
C GLY A 651 24.68 13.98 -9.18
N THR A 652 23.52 13.42 -9.52
CA THR A 652 23.44 12.06 -10.07
C THR A 652 24.08 12.01 -11.45
N ARG A 653 24.99 11.06 -11.69
CA ARG A 653 25.72 10.85 -12.95
C ARG A 653 25.32 9.52 -13.52
N THR A 654 25.19 9.48 -14.85
CA THR A 654 24.80 8.26 -15.55
C THR A 654 25.59 8.09 -16.82
N ALA A 655 25.83 6.83 -17.21
CA ALA A 655 26.43 6.44 -18.47
C ALA A 655 25.56 5.38 -19.13
N TYR A 656 25.21 5.61 -20.40
CA TYR A 656 24.25 4.83 -21.16
C TYR A 656 24.92 4.12 -22.33
N ALA A 657 24.58 2.86 -22.51
CA ALA A 657 24.73 2.13 -23.76
C ALA A 657 23.36 2.13 -24.48
N ILE A 658 23.29 2.80 -25.63
CA ILE A 658 22.06 2.99 -26.40
C ILE A 658 22.15 2.15 -27.70
N PRO A 659 21.24 1.20 -27.93
CA PRO A 659 21.21 0.40 -29.15
C PRO A 659 20.84 1.27 -30.37
N PRO A 660 21.18 0.82 -31.60
CA PRO A 660 20.86 1.57 -32.83
C PRO A 660 19.34 1.77 -33.05
N ALA A 661 18.51 0.90 -32.48
CA ALA A 661 17.07 1.05 -32.35
C ALA A 661 16.58 0.36 -31.06
N PRO A 662 15.43 0.75 -30.47
CA PRO A 662 14.84 0.02 -29.34
C PRO A 662 14.67 -1.47 -29.65
N ILE A 663 15.22 -2.34 -28.80
CA ILE A 663 15.26 -3.79 -29.03
C ILE A 663 14.03 -4.43 -28.40
N GLU A 664 13.18 -5.07 -29.21
CA GLU A 664 12.00 -5.77 -28.73
C GLU A 664 12.36 -6.99 -27.89
N VAL A 665 11.78 -7.08 -26.70
CA VAL A 665 11.99 -8.18 -25.76
C VAL A 665 10.99 -9.29 -26.06
N PRO A 666 11.43 -10.55 -26.27
CA PRO A 666 10.53 -11.65 -26.60
C PRO A 666 9.53 -11.94 -25.47
N GLY A 667 8.28 -12.22 -25.83
CA GLY A 667 7.25 -12.72 -24.91
C GLY A 667 6.89 -11.75 -23.78
N GLN A 668 6.61 -12.30 -22.60
CA GLN A 668 6.20 -11.55 -21.40
C GLN A 668 7.17 -11.80 -20.23
N PRO A 669 8.41 -11.27 -20.28
CA PRO A 669 9.44 -11.59 -19.30
C PRO A 669 9.05 -11.23 -17.87
N LEU A 670 9.53 -12.03 -16.92
CA LEU A 670 9.50 -11.73 -15.48
C LEU A 670 10.75 -10.98 -15.02
N ALA A 671 11.85 -11.09 -15.77
CA ALA A 671 13.09 -10.36 -15.50
C ALA A 671 13.86 -10.07 -16.80
N LEU A 672 14.68 -9.02 -16.77
CA LEU A 672 15.76 -8.78 -17.73
C LEU A 672 17.08 -9.10 -17.06
N GLY A 673 17.95 -9.83 -17.75
CA GLY A 673 19.28 -10.16 -17.29
C GLY A 673 20.36 -9.60 -18.19
N ALA A 674 21.58 -9.51 -17.65
CA ALA A 674 22.80 -9.32 -18.43
C ALA A 674 23.99 -9.94 -17.71
N TRP A 675 24.97 -10.43 -18.45
CA TRP A 675 26.29 -10.72 -17.87
C TRP A 675 27.10 -9.43 -17.86
N VAL A 676 27.58 -9.05 -16.67
CA VAL A 676 28.34 -7.80 -16.49
C VAL A 676 29.67 -8.11 -15.81
N TYR A 677 30.76 -7.70 -16.45
CA TYR A 677 32.08 -7.68 -15.84
C TYR A 677 32.20 -6.44 -14.95
N GLY A 678 32.14 -6.66 -13.64
CA GLY A 678 32.27 -5.62 -12.62
C GLY A 678 33.72 -5.47 -12.14
N HIS A 679 34.03 -4.29 -11.58
CA HIS A 679 35.30 -4.02 -10.88
C HIS A 679 35.13 -3.78 -9.37
N GLY A 680 33.97 -4.14 -8.82
CA GLY A 680 33.67 -4.04 -7.38
C GLY A 680 33.53 -2.61 -6.86
N ARG A 681 33.35 -1.63 -7.76
CA ARG A 681 33.25 -0.22 -7.38
C ARG A 681 31.84 0.15 -6.91
N GLY A 682 30.82 -0.69 -7.12
CA GLY A 682 29.48 -0.45 -6.59
C GLY A 682 28.71 0.59 -7.40
N GLU A 683 28.90 0.63 -8.72
CA GLU A 683 27.99 1.31 -9.64
C GLU A 683 26.59 0.70 -9.55
N TRP A 684 25.54 1.52 -9.59
CA TRP A 684 24.16 1.02 -9.67
C TRP A 684 23.78 0.79 -11.13
N THR A 685 23.06 -0.29 -11.43
CA THR A 685 22.71 -0.66 -12.81
C THR A 685 21.22 -0.56 -13.08
N ALA A 686 20.85 -0.39 -14.34
CA ALA A 686 19.46 -0.40 -14.76
C ALA A 686 19.28 -0.58 -16.28
N PHE A 687 18.06 -0.93 -16.66
CA PHE A 687 17.56 -0.85 -18.04
C PHE A 687 16.55 0.29 -18.15
N THR A 688 16.46 0.95 -19.31
CA THR A 688 15.26 1.72 -19.67
C THR A 688 14.48 0.90 -20.68
N VAL A 689 13.19 0.71 -20.42
CA VAL A 689 12.28 0.00 -21.32
C VAL A 689 11.13 0.90 -21.76
N THR A 690 10.66 0.72 -22.99
CA THR A 690 9.36 1.22 -23.46
C THR A 690 8.38 0.06 -23.49
N ASP A 691 7.18 0.25 -22.95
CA ASP A 691 6.13 -0.76 -22.96
C ASP A 691 5.22 -0.66 -24.20
N GLY A 692 4.30 -1.61 -24.35
CA GLY A 692 3.37 -1.70 -25.48
C GLY A 692 2.40 -0.52 -25.58
N THR A 693 2.27 0.31 -24.54
CA THR A 693 1.50 1.57 -24.57
C THR A 693 2.35 2.77 -25.01
N GLY A 694 3.66 2.58 -25.21
CA GLY A 694 4.59 3.64 -25.54
C GLY A 694 5.18 4.36 -24.32
N GLN A 695 4.86 3.96 -23.08
CA GLN A 695 5.44 4.56 -21.89
C GLN A 695 6.85 4.04 -21.61
N SER A 696 7.79 4.95 -21.34
CA SER A 696 9.18 4.62 -20.99
C SER A 696 9.40 4.65 -19.48
N ARG A 697 10.09 3.63 -18.94
CA ARG A 697 10.49 3.60 -17.53
C ARG A 697 11.81 2.90 -17.28
N SER A 698 12.39 3.19 -16.13
CA SER A 698 13.64 2.59 -15.65
C SER A 698 13.37 1.36 -14.80
N LEU A 699 14.04 0.25 -15.11
CA LEU A 699 14.06 -0.96 -14.30
C LEU A 699 15.43 -1.03 -13.61
N TYR A 700 15.45 -0.86 -12.29
CA TYR A 700 16.68 -0.75 -11.51
C TYR A 700 17.16 -2.11 -11.01
N GLY A 701 18.42 -2.43 -11.29
CA GLY A 701 19.09 -3.65 -10.87
C GLY A 701 19.95 -3.46 -9.61
N PRO A 702 20.67 -4.50 -9.16
CA PRO A 702 21.62 -4.41 -8.06
C PRO A 702 22.83 -3.51 -8.34
N TYR A 703 23.54 -3.18 -7.27
CA TYR A 703 24.87 -2.56 -7.32
C TYR A 703 25.94 -3.58 -7.74
N LEU A 704 26.91 -3.16 -8.56
CA LEU A 704 28.05 -3.98 -8.99
C LEU A 704 29.12 -4.06 -7.89
N THR A 705 28.86 -4.82 -6.84
CA THR A 705 29.78 -5.00 -5.70
C THR A 705 30.80 -6.11 -5.89
N TRP A 706 30.82 -6.76 -7.07
CA TRP A 706 31.72 -7.86 -7.39
C TRP A 706 32.79 -7.48 -8.42
N THR A 707 33.88 -8.25 -8.44
CA THR A 707 34.93 -8.18 -9.46
C THR A 707 34.87 -9.41 -10.37
N GLY A 708 34.92 -9.21 -11.68
CA GLY A 708 34.76 -10.27 -12.68
C GLY A 708 33.35 -10.35 -13.27
N TRP A 709 33.10 -11.38 -14.09
CA TRP A 709 31.77 -11.64 -14.66
C TRP A 709 30.78 -12.07 -13.57
N GLY A 710 29.69 -11.33 -13.45
CA GLY A 710 28.54 -11.69 -12.63
C GLY A 710 27.24 -11.53 -13.42
N ARG A 711 26.21 -12.27 -13.02
CA ARG A 711 24.89 -12.18 -13.63
C ARG A 711 24.08 -11.09 -12.92
N LEU A 712 23.69 -10.09 -13.68
CA LEU A 712 22.67 -9.11 -13.31
C LEU A 712 21.30 -9.69 -13.64
N GLU A 713 20.35 -9.54 -12.73
CA GLU A 713 18.94 -9.81 -12.98
C GLU A 713 18.09 -8.66 -12.43
N VAL A 714 17.14 -8.19 -13.22
CA VAL A 714 16.29 -7.04 -12.94
C VAL A 714 14.83 -7.45 -13.15
N PRO A 715 13.99 -7.46 -12.11
CA PRO A 715 12.60 -7.88 -12.26
C PRO A 715 11.80 -6.92 -13.15
N VAL A 716 10.91 -7.49 -13.96
CA VAL A 716 9.96 -6.76 -14.81
C VAL A 716 8.65 -6.62 -14.03
N PRO A 717 8.18 -5.40 -13.71
CA PRO A 717 6.93 -5.18 -13.00
C PRO A 717 5.73 -5.79 -13.74
N ALA A 718 4.85 -6.50 -13.01
CA ALA A 718 3.69 -7.18 -13.58
C ALA A 718 2.66 -6.26 -14.28
N GLY A 719 2.68 -4.95 -13.98
CA GLY A 719 1.79 -3.95 -14.59
C GLY A 719 2.27 -3.40 -15.95
N LEU A 720 3.37 -3.92 -16.50
CA LEU A 720 3.88 -3.53 -17.81
C LEU A 720 3.11 -4.18 -18.96
N VAL A 721 2.78 -3.38 -19.97
CA VAL A 721 2.13 -3.88 -21.19
C VAL A 721 3.18 -4.37 -22.18
N PHE A 722 3.01 -5.56 -22.73
CA PHE A 722 3.94 -6.13 -23.71
C PHE A 722 3.50 -5.79 -25.15
N PRO A 723 4.42 -5.75 -26.14
CA PRO A 723 5.84 -6.07 -26.05
C PRO A 723 6.65 -4.97 -25.35
N LEU A 724 7.69 -5.37 -24.61
CA LEU A 724 8.68 -4.43 -24.07
C LEU A 724 9.76 -4.17 -25.10
N ARG A 725 10.36 -2.98 -25.06
CA ARG A 725 11.53 -2.62 -25.86
C ARG A 725 12.62 -2.06 -24.96
N VAL A 726 13.81 -2.67 -24.97
CA VAL A 726 14.98 -2.12 -24.27
C VAL A 726 15.52 -0.93 -25.06
N ASN A 727 15.52 0.24 -24.42
CA ASN A 727 16.00 1.49 -25.00
C ASN A 727 17.45 1.81 -24.63
N ARG A 728 17.93 1.32 -23.47
CA ARG A 728 19.32 1.46 -23.03
C ARG A 728 19.62 0.61 -21.80
N PHE A 729 20.87 0.19 -21.67
CA PHE A 729 21.48 -0.29 -20.43
C PHE A 729 22.32 0.84 -19.82
N TYR A 730 22.37 0.96 -18.50
CA TYR A 730 23.14 2.04 -17.88
C TYR A 730 23.70 1.78 -16.50
N THR A 731 24.79 2.49 -16.19
CA THR A 731 25.38 2.61 -14.85
C THR A 731 25.10 3.99 -14.26
N ILE A 732 24.93 4.05 -12.95
CA ILE A 732 24.53 5.25 -12.19
C ILE A 732 25.44 5.39 -10.98
N GLU A 733 25.85 6.62 -10.69
CA GLU A 733 26.44 7.01 -9.42
C GLU A 733 25.64 8.18 -8.82
N VAL A 734 25.12 7.98 -7.61
CA VAL A 734 24.25 8.94 -6.91
C VAL A 734 24.98 9.68 -5.79
N LYS A 735 26.14 9.19 -5.33
CA LYS A 735 26.86 9.78 -4.19
C LYS A 735 27.80 10.89 -4.64
N ALA A 736 27.64 12.09 -4.10
CA ALA A 736 28.37 13.28 -4.52
C ALA A 736 29.88 13.20 -4.27
N ASP A 737 30.29 12.52 -3.20
CA ASP A 737 31.67 12.33 -2.76
C ASP A 737 32.43 11.23 -3.53
N ARG A 738 31.72 10.46 -4.37
CA ARG A 738 32.30 9.36 -5.15
C ARG A 738 32.62 9.77 -6.58
N GLN A 739 33.74 10.46 -6.79
CA GLN A 739 34.18 10.91 -8.12
C GLN A 739 35.25 9.98 -8.69
N TYR A 740 34.94 9.30 -9.80
CA TYR A 740 35.85 8.36 -10.44
C TYR A 740 35.48 8.14 -11.91
N SER A 741 36.45 7.64 -12.68
CA SER A 741 36.23 7.02 -13.99
C SER A 741 36.36 5.50 -13.89
N GLY A 742 35.64 4.78 -14.74
CA GLY A 742 35.58 3.33 -14.75
C GLY A 742 35.10 2.76 -16.08
N GLU A 743 34.95 1.45 -16.12
CA GLU A 743 34.36 0.74 -17.24
C GLU A 743 33.58 -0.47 -16.76
N VAL A 744 32.64 -0.93 -17.59
CA VAL A 744 31.99 -2.24 -17.48
C VAL A 744 32.00 -2.91 -18.84
N LEU A 745 32.08 -4.24 -18.86
CA LEU A 745 31.79 -5.03 -20.05
C LEU A 745 30.44 -5.70 -19.87
N VAL A 746 29.59 -5.59 -20.89
CA VAL A 746 28.24 -6.17 -20.90
C VAL A 746 28.20 -7.23 -22.00
N ASP A 747 27.65 -8.38 -21.68
CA ASP A 747 27.40 -9.48 -22.60
C ASP A 747 26.02 -10.08 -22.33
N ASP A 748 25.43 -10.72 -23.34
CA ASP A 748 24.16 -11.45 -23.27
C ASP A 748 23.07 -10.71 -22.47
N ILE A 749 22.52 -9.62 -23.01
CA ILE A 749 21.25 -9.11 -22.48
C ILE A 749 20.19 -10.17 -22.78
N VAL A 750 19.55 -10.70 -21.74
CA VAL A 750 18.58 -11.78 -21.82
C VAL A 750 17.27 -11.38 -21.15
N ALA A 751 16.23 -12.15 -21.42
CA ALA A 751 14.91 -12.01 -20.83
C ALA A 751 14.48 -13.36 -20.25
N GLU A 752 14.02 -13.38 -19.00
CA GLU A 752 13.47 -14.57 -18.35
C GLU A 752 11.99 -14.68 -18.68
N VAL A 753 11.65 -15.48 -19.69
CA VAL A 753 10.30 -15.55 -20.24
C VAL A 753 9.60 -16.80 -19.74
N PRO A 754 8.45 -16.68 -19.06
CA PRO A 754 7.66 -17.85 -18.71
C PRO A 754 7.05 -18.47 -19.98
N PRO A 755 6.68 -19.76 -19.97
CA PRO A 755 5.92 -20.36 -21.06
C PRO A 755 4.69 -19.53 -21.42
N ASP A 756 4.36 -19.45 -22.71
CA ASP A 756 3.20 -18.68 -23.17
C ASP A 756 1.91 -19.22 -22.55
N ALA A 757 1.09 -18.31 -22.01
CA ALA A 757 -0.23 -18.62 -21.49
C ALA A 757 -1.25 -17.64 -22.07
N GLU A 758 -2.38 -18.17 -22.54
CA GLU A 758 -3.46 -17.37 -23.05
C GLU A 758 -4.15 -16.63 -21.90
N LEU A 759 -4.15 -15.30 -21.95
CA LEU A 759 -4.87 -14.50 -20.96
C LEU A 759 -6.37 -14.54 -21.27
N PRO A 760 -7.24 -14.79 -20.28
CA PRO A 760 -8.66 -14.75 -20.50
C PRO A 760 -9.10 -13.34 -20.90
N VAL A 761 -9.89 -13.23 -21.97
CA VAL A 761 -10.60 -11.99 -22.27
C VAL A 761 -11.67 -11.80 -21.22
N VAL A 762 -11.49 -10.82 -20.34
CA VAL A 762 -12.49 -10.42 -19.35
C VAL A 762 -13.43 -9.42 -20.02
N PRO A 763 -14.72 -9.75 -20.21
CA PRO A 763 -15.66 -8.79 -20.76
C PRO A 763 -15.78 -7.58 -19.83
N PRO A 764 -15.87 -6.35 -20.37
CA PRO A 764 -16.04 -5.18 -19.54
C PRO A 764 -17.34 -5.29 -18.76
N THR A 765 -17.29 -4.87 -17.51
CA THR A 765 -18.47 -4.78 -16.66
C THR A 765 -19.26 -3.52 -17.01
N GLU A 766 -20.53 -3.67 -17.38
CA GLU A 766 -21.46 -2.55 -17.51
C GLU A 766 -22.07 -2.20 -16.13
N ASP A 767 -22.13 -0.91 -15.78
CA ASP A 767 -22.87 -0.42 -14.62
C ASP A 767 -24.15 0.26 -15.06
N ARG A 768 -25.23 0.01 -14.31
CA ARG A 768 -26.57 0.56 -14.57
C ARG A 768 -26.65 2.08 -14.40
N LEU A 769 -25.68 2.72 -13.74
CA LEU A 769 -25.57 4.18 -13.67
C LEU A 769 -25.64 4.82 -15.05
N VAL A 770 -24.99 4.21 -16.05
CA VAL A 770 -24.99 4.75 -17.42
C VAL A 770 -26.26 4.30 -18.15
N VAL A 771 -27.04 5.28 -18.59
CA VAL A 771 -28.22 5.02 -19.42
C VAL A 771 -27.77 4.43 -20.74
N ARG A 772 -28.21 3.21 -21.04
CA ARG A 772 -27.88 2.52 -22.28
C ARG A 772 -28.83 2.88 -23.43
N ASP A 773 -30.12 2.91 -23.11
CA ASP A 773 -31.21 3.28 -24.02
C ASP A 773 -32.10 4.34 -23.36
N GLY A 774 -32.21 5.51 -23.99
CA GLY A 774 -33.06 6.62 -23.57
C GLY A 774 -32.28 7.86 -23.13
N ALA A 775 -32.91 8.64 -22.26
CA ALA A 775 -32.40 9.92 -21.78
C ALA A 775 -32.80 10.17 -20.31
N VAL A 776 -32.08 11.05 -19.63
CA VAL A 776 -32.37 11.59 -18.29
C VAL A 776 -33.19 12.88 -18.35
N ALA A 777 -33.71 13.25 -19.52
CA ALA A 777 -34.48 14.48 -19.73
C ALA A 777 -35.77 14.56 -18.91
N ASP A 778 -36.31 13.43 -18.47
CA ASP A 778 -37.50 13.31 -17.63
C ASP A 778 -37.20 13.40 -16.12
N ARG A 779 -35.91 13.42 -15.73
CA ARG A 779 -35.50 13.54 -14.34
C ARG A 779 -35.78 14.96 -13.80
N PRO A 780 -36.21 15.10 -12.52
CA PRO A 780 -36.55 16.37 -11.88
C PRO A 780 -35.56 17.53 -12.05
N TRP A 781 -34.26 17.22 -12.06
CA TRP A 781 -33.18 18.17 -12.32
C TRP A 781 -31.92 17.46 -12.78
N ARG A 782 -31.01 18.21 -13.41
CA ARG A 782 -29.84 17.65 -14.11
C ARG A 782 -28.62 18.53 -13.93
N PHE A 783 -27.42 17.96 -13.91
CA PHE A 783 -26.17 18.71 -13.94
C PHE A 783 -25.20 18.06 -14.94
N ALA A 784 -24.30 18.86 -15.53
CA ALA A 784 -23.34 18.37 -16.51
C ALA A 784 -21.93 18.29 -15.91
N VAL A 785 -21.13 17.36 -16.42
CA VAL A 785 -19.71 17.19 -16.05
C VAL A 785 -18.86 17.22 -17.31
N LEU A 786 -17.77 17.98 -17.27
CA LEU A 786 -16.69 17.98 -18.24
C LEU A 786 -15.33 17.93 -17.54
N SER A 787 -14.31 17.45 -18.25
CA SER A 787 -12.93 17.38 -17.73
C SER A 787 -11.91 17.27 -18.87
N ASP A 788 -10.62 17.42 -18.56
CA ASP A 788 -9.52 17.08 -19.47
C ASP A 788 -9.64 17.76 -20.85
N ALA A 789 -9.82 19.08 -20.82
CA ALA A 789 -9.74 19.90 -22.03
C ALA A 789 -8.29 20.26 -22.36
N GLN A 790 -7.47 20.50 -21.33
CA GLN A 790 -6.03 20.75 -21.36
C GLN A 790 -5.57 21.75 -22.44
N PHE A 791 -6.20 22.93 -22.52
CA PHE A 791 -5.72 23.98 -23.43
C PHE A 791 -4.78 24.99 -22.74
N VAL A 792 -4.06 25.76 -23.56
CA VAL A 792 -3.15 26.83 -23.13
C VAL A 792 -3.52 28.17 -23.78
N ALA A 793 -3.26 29.28 -23.10
CA ALA A 793 -3.58 30.63 -23.57
C ALA A 793 -2.62 31.18 -24.61
N ARG A 794 -1.43 30.58 -24.77
CA ARG A 794 -0.50 30.95 -25.85
C ARG A 794 -1.02 30.58 -27.25
N ASP A 795 -2.00 29.68 -27.34
CA ASP A 795 -2.71 29.35 -28.58
C ASP A 795 -4.23 29.34 -28.33
N PRO A 796 -4.85 30.53 -28.18
CA PRO A 796 -6.26 30.67 -27.80
C PRO A 796 -7.22 30.20 -28.90
N ASP A 797 -6.74 30.02 -30.12
CA ASP A 797 -7.48 29.50 -31.26
C ASP A 797 -7.09 28.04 -31.57
N SER A 798 -6.50 27.31 -30.62
CA SER A 798 -6.15 25.91 -30.79
C SER A 798 -7.37 25.01 -31.04
N ALA A 799 -7.12 23.81 -31.54
CA ALA A 799 -8.17 22.79 -31.67
C ALA A 799 -8.79 22.42 -30.31
N LEU A 800 -8.00 22.45 -29.24
CA LEU A 800 -8.45 22.16 -27.87
C LEU A 800 -9.41 23.23 -27.35
N VAL A 801 -9.11 24.52 -27.53
CA VAL A 801 -10.04 25.60 -27.14
C VAL A 801 -11.34 25.52 -27.94
N ARG A 802 -11.27 25.25 -29.25
CA ARG A 802 -12.48 25.07 -30.08
C ARG A 802 -13.33 23.89 -29.61
N ALA A 803 -12.70 22.76 -29.26
CA ALA A 803 -13.40 21.59 -28.75
C ALA A 803 -13.99 21.81 -27.35
N ALA A 804 -13.29 22.52 -26.45
CA ALA A 804 -13.81 22.93 -25.15
C ALA A 804 -15.05 23.83 -25.30
N ARG A 805 -14.99 24.83 -26.19
CA ARG A 805 -16.15 25.70 -26.50
C ARG A 805 -17.31 24.91 -27.12
N ARG A 806 -17.05 23.97 -28.02
CA ARG A 806 -18.07 23.06 -28.55
C ARG A 806 -18.78 22.31 -27.42
N THR A 807 -18.01 21.70 -26.52
CA THR A 807 -18.53 20.95 -25.36
C THR A 807 -19.45 21.83 -24.52
N LEU A 808 -19.02 23.03 -24.14
CA LEU A 808 -19.82 23.96 -23.34
C LEU A 808 -21.12 24.40 -24.02
N ARG A 809 -21.11 24.59 -25.35
CA ARG A 809 -22.32 24.91 -26.14
C ARG A 809 -23.29 23.73 -26.17
N GLU A 810 -22.79 22.51 -26.35
CA GLU A 810 -23.60 21.30 -26.30
C GLU A 810 -24.22 21.11 -24.90
N ILE A 811 -23.44 21.33 -23.84
CA ILE A 811 -23.90 21.31 -22.44
C ILE A 811 -25.02 22.34 -22.24
N ARG A 812 -24.78 23.60 -22.61
CA ARG A 812 -25.77 24.67 -22.47
C ARG A 812 -27.06 24.37 -23.20
N ALA A 813 -27.00 23.72 -24.37
CA ALA A 813 -28.18 23.33 -25.14
C ALA A 813 -29.08 22.34 -24.38
N GLN A 814 -28.52 21.50 -23.50
CA GLN A 814 -29.29 20.55 -22.67
C GLN A 814 -29.93 21.20 -21.43
N ARG A 815 -29.62 22.48 -21.14
CA ARG A 815 -30.16 23.25 -20.00
C ARG A 815 -30.02 22.51 -18.66
N PRO A 816 -28.79 22.15 -18.24
CA PRO A 816 -28.55 21.65 -16.89
C PRO A 816 -28.76 22.77 -15.85
N ASP A 817 -29.03 22.39 -14.61
CA ASP A 817 -29.12 23.30 -13.47
C ASP A 817 -27.75 23.95 -13.16
N PHE A 818 -26.64 23.23 -13.37
CA PHE A 818 -25.26 23.72 -13.29
C PHE A 818 -24.27 22.78 -13.99
N VAL A 819 -23.01 23.22 -14.11
CA VAL A 819 -21.89 22.46 -14.68
C VAL A 819 -20.80 22.23 -13.62
N VAL A 820 -20.19 21.06 -13.61
CA VAL A 820 -18.98 20.76 -12.83
C VAL A 820 -17.82 20.50 -13.79
N VAL A 821 -16.75 21.27 -13.66
CA VAL A 821 -15.46 21.00 -14.29
C VAL A 821 -14.66 20.12 -13.33
N ALA A 822 -14.47 18.84 -13.69
CA ALA A 822 -13.78 17.85 -12.88
C ALA A 822 -12.28 17.80 -13.20
N GLY A 823 -11.61 18.96 -13.14
CA GLY A 823 -10.16 19.12 -13.34
C GLY A 823 -9.70 19.15 -14.80
N ASP A 824 -8.44 19.56 -14.96
CA ASP A 824 -7.67 19.57 -16.20
C ASP A 824 -8.34 20.34 -17.35
N PHE A 825 -8.91 21.51 -17.04
CA PHE A 825 -9.46 22.36 -18.10
C PHE A 825 -8.34 23.09 -18.85
N VAL A 826 -7.28 23.47 -18.13
CA VAL A 826 -6.05 24.03 -18.70
C VAL A 826 -4.94 22.99 -18.69
N ASP A 827 -3.81 23.26 -19.37
CA ASP A 827 -2.68 22.31 -19.44
C ASP A 827 -1.56 22.64 -18.44
N GLU A 828 -1.21 23.91 -18.25
CA GLU A 828 0.03 24.29 -17.55
C GLU A 828 -0.16 25.17 -16.31
N ALA A 829 -1.41 25.56 -16.00
CA ALA A 829 -1.75 26.45 -14.89
C ALA A 829 -1.02 27.81 -14.89
N ALA A 830 -0.58 28.29 -16.06
CA ALA A 830 -0.08 29.66 -16.15
C ALA A 830 -1.25 30.62 -15.82
N PRO A 831 -1.00 31.80 -15.20
CA PRO A 831 -2.06 32.76 -14.91
C PRO A 831 -2.89 33.13 -16.15
N ALA A 832 -2.24 33.20 -17.32
CA ALA A 832 -2.92 33.45 -18.59
C ALA A 832 -3.86 32.30 -19.01
N ASP A 833 -3.48 31.05 -18.75
CA ASP A 833 -4.30 29.87 -19.06
C ASP A 833 -5.58 29.87 -18.22
N LEU A 834 -5.44 30.11 -16.91
CA LEU A 834 -6.56 30.17 -15.97
C LEU A 834 -7.50 31.34 -16.28
N ALA A 835 -6.96 32.51 -16.63
CA ALA A 835 -7.76 33.65 -17.08
C ALA A 835 -8.49 33.36 -18.41
N LEU A 836 -7.87 32.61 -19.33
CA LEU A 836 -8.55 32.15 -20.55
C LEU A 836 -9.66 31.15 -20.20
N ALA A 837 -9.43 30.22 -19.29
CA ALA A 837 -10.43 29.27 -18.82
C ALA A 837 -11.65 29.97 -18.23
N HIS A 838 -11.45 30.93 -17.33
CA HIS A 838 -12.53 31.74 -16.76
C HIS A 838 -13.31 32.48 -17.85
N ARG A 839 -12.61 33.07 -18.83
CA ARG A 839 -13.25 33.74 -19.97
C ARG A 839 -14.08 32.77 -20.82
N VAL A 840 -13.55 31.60 -21.18
CA VAL A 840 -14.24 30.58 -21.98
C VAL A 840 -15.51 30.10 -21.26
N LEU A 841 -15.43 29.81 -19.96
CA LEU A 841 -16.60 29.41 -19.15
C LEU A 841 -17.66 30.51 -19.14
N THR A 842 -17.25 31.76 -18.90
CA THR A 842 -18.15 32.92 -18.82
C THR A 842 -18.82 33.22 -20.17
N GLU A 843 -18.07 33.17 -21.28
CA GLU A 843 -18.61 33.48 -22.61
C GLU A 843 -19.61 32.42 -23.09
N GLU A 844 -19.30 31.12 -22.88
CA GLU A 844 -20.13 30.04 -23.43
C GLU A 844 -21.36 29.74 -22.56
N LEU A 845 -21.21 29.76 -21.22
CA LEU A 845 -22.30 29.48 -20.28
C LEU A 845 -23.09 30.75 -19.90
N GLY A 846 -22.41 31.90 -19.79
CA GLY A 846 -22.99 33.16 -19.32
C GLY A 846 -23.61 33.05 -17.93
N ASP A 847 -24.51 33.98 -17.59
CA ASP A 847 -25.29 33.94 -16.34
C ASP A 847 -26.41 32.88 -16.37
N ALA A 848 -26.57 32.15 -17.47
CA ALA A 848 -27.67 31.22 -17.68
C ALA A 848 -27.44 29.87 -16.99
N VAL A 849 -26.18 29.45 -16.80
CA VAL A 849 -25.83 28.14 -16.22
C VAL A 849 -24.67 28.33 -15.24
N PRO A 850 -24.89 28.20 -13.92
CA PRO A 850 -23.84 28.21 -12.91
C PRO A 850 -22.81 27.11 -13.17
N TRP A 851 -21.56 27.34 -12.76
CA TRP A 851 -20.48 26.36 -12.87
C TRP A 851 -19.62 26.29 -11.61
N TYR A 852 -19.07 25.11 -11.36
CA TYR A 852 -18.15 24.81 -10.27
C TYR A 852 -16.92 24.12 -10.83
N TYR A 853 -15.75 24.39 -10.26
CA TYR A 853 -14.48 23.91 -10.79
C TYR A 853 -13.65 23.27 -9.67
N ALA A 854 -13.47 21.94 -9.74
CA ALA A 854 -12.51 21.20 -8.92
C ALA A 854 -11.17 21.12 -9.67
N PRO A 855 -10.03 21.45 -9.04
CA PRO A 855 -8.74 21.42 -9.72
C PRO A 855 -8.21 19.99 -9.92
N GLY A 856 -7.56 19.77 -11.06
CA GLY A 856 -6.76 18.59 -11.43
C GLY A 856 -5.27 18.90 -11.45
N ASN A 857 -4.44 17.93 -11.85
CA ASN A 857 -2.98 18.10 -11.84
C ASN A 857 -2.49 19.12 -12.86
N HIS A 858 -3.22 19.37 -13.93
CA HIS A 858 -2.88 20.42 -14.89
C HIS A 858 -3.20 21.84 -14.38
N GLU A 859 -3.90 21.97 -13.24
CA GLU A 859 -4.06 23.23 -12.51
C GLU A 859 -2.87 23.54 -11.56
N ILE A 860 -1.88 22.65 -11.48
CA ILE A 860 -0.61 22.88 -10.78
C ILE A 860 0.65 22.63 -11.64
N MET A 861 0.52 22.04 -12.84
CA MET A 861 1.66 21.49 -13.61
C MET A 861 2.83 22.45 -13.79
N GLY A 862 2.60 23.68 -14.27
CA GLY A 862 3.65 24.66 -14.50
C GLY A 862 4.31 25.20 -13.22
N PRO A 863 3.54 25.82 -12.29
CA PRO A 863 4.10 26.42 -11.07
C PRO A 863 4.45 25.40 -9.98
N GLY A 864 4.01 24.15 -10.09
CA GLY A 864 4.12 23.13 -9.04
C GLY A 864 3.26 23.38 -7.80
N THR A 865 2.37 24.38 -7.82
CA THR A 865 1.53 24.78 -6.68
C THR A 865 0.15 25.25 -7.14
N ILE A 866 -0.87 25.11 -6.28
CA ILE A 866 -2.26 25.54 -6.57
C ILE A 866 -2.48 27.05 -6.46
N GLY A 867 -1.43 27.84 -6.22
CA GLY A 867 -1.52 29.28 -5.95
C GLY A 867 -2.20 30.07 -7.07
N ASN A 868 -1.88 29.77 -8.34
CA ASN A 868 -2.46 30.48 -9.48
C ASN A 868 -3.96 30.17 -9.62
N PHE A 869 -4.37 28.91 -9.46
CA PHE A 869 -5.79 28.53 -9.47
C PHE A 869 -6.55 29.27 -8.38
N ARG A 870 -6.01 29.30 -7.16
CA ARG A 870 -6.63 30.00 -6.03
C ARG A 870 -6.78 31.50 -6.27
N ALA A 871 -5.83 32.12 -6.96
CA ALA A 871 -5.90 33.54 -7.30
C ALA A 871 -7.02 33.86 -8.31
N GLU A 872 -7.29 32.97 -9.28
CA GLU A 872 -8.31 33.18 -10.32
C GLU A 872 -9.70 32.70 -9.90
N PHE A 873 -9.80 31.52 -9.29
CA PHE A 873 -11.07 30.83 -8.99
C PHE A 873 -11.44 30.79 -7.50
N GLY A 874 -10.52 31.16 -6.61
CA GLY A 874 -10.76 31.19 -5.16
C GLY A 874 -10.57 29.82 -4.49
N ALA A 875 -11.61 29.34 -3.80
CA ALA A 875 -11.53 28.11 -3.01
C ALA A 875 -11.17 26.88 -3.87
N THR A 876 -10.26 26.03 -3.39
CA THR A 876 -9.79 24.82 -4.09
C THR A 876 -10.64 23.60 -3.79
N HIS A 877 -11.38 23.63 -2.68
CA HIS A 877 -12.43 22.68 -2.32
C HIS A 877 -13.71 23.44 -1.95
N ARG A 878 -14.88 22.82 -2.10
CA ARG A 878 -16.17 23.47 -1.86
C ARG A 878 -17.26 22.47 -1.48
N VAL A 879 -18.11 22.86 -0.53
CA VAL A 879 -19.35 22.14 -0.20
C VAL A 879 -20.55 23.03 -0.53
N PHE A 880 -21.56 22.48 -1.20
CA PHE A 880 -22.82 23.19 -1.46
C PHE A 880 -23.99 22.21 -1.64
N ASP A 881 -25.20 22.65 -1.32
CA ASP A 881 -26.40 21.84 -1.47
C ASP A 881 -27.24 22.31 -2.67
N HIS A 882 -27.75 21.38 -3.47
CA HIS A 882 -28.69 21.66 -4.55
C HIS A 882 -29.84 20.65 -4.53
N ARG A 883 -31.06 21.15 -4.31
CA ARG A 883 -32.30 20.34 -4.32
C ARG A 883 -32.22 19.04 -3.49
N GLY A 884 -31.66 19.13 -2.29
CA GLY A 884 -31.50 17.99 -1.37
C GLY A 884 -30.26 17.14 -1.60
N THR A 885 -29.44 17.42 -2.62
CA THR A 885 -28.15 16.75 -2.82
C THR A 885 -27.01 17.65 -2.37
N ARG A 886 -26.13 17.15 -1.49
CA ARG A 886 -24.89 17.83 -1.11
C ARG A 886 -23.75 17.47 -2.06
N PHE A 887 -23.09 18.48 -2.61
CA PHE A 887 -21.90 18.33 -3.44
C PHE A 887 -20.66 18.68 -2.63
N VAL A 888 -19.65 17.82 -2.69
CA VAL A 888 -18.35 18.01 -2.04
C VAL A 888 -17.27 17.92 -3.12
N LEU A 889 -16.73 19.07 -3.52
CA LEU A 889 -15.66 19.18 -4.50
C LEU A 889 -14.33 19.26 -3.76
N LEU A 890 -13.40 18.38 -4.10
CA LEU A 890 -12.10 18.25 -3.45
C LEU A 890 -10.96 18.50 -4.44
N ASP A 891 -9.85 19.01 -3.91
CA ASP A 891 -8.59 19.26 -4.59
C ASP A 891 -7.71 18.00 -4.54
N SER A 892 -7.63 17.29 -5.67
CA SER A 892 -6.69 16.18 -5.87
C SER A 892 -5.60 16.52 -6.88
N SER A 893 -5.28 17.80 -7.06
CA SER A 893 -4.32 18.27 -8.06
C SER A 893 -2.92 17.69 -7.89
N THR A 894 -2.54 17.28 -6.68
CA THR A 894 -1.26 16.62 -6.39
C THR A 894 -1.28 15.10 -6.57
N GLY A 895 -2.40 14.52 -7.03
CA GLY A 895 -2.59 13.07 -7.09
C GLY A 895 -2.93 12.41 -5.75
N THR A 896 -3.16 13.22 -4.70
CA THR A 896 -3.60 12.85 -3.35
C THR A 896 -4.58 13.92 -2.84
N LEU A 897 -5.42 13.58 -1.87
CA LEU A 897 -6.24 14.56 -1.15
C LEU A 897 -5.38 15.35 -0.15
N ARG A 898 -4.39 14.72 0.50
CA ARG A 898 -3.51 15.43 1.46
C ARG A 898 -2.79 16.60 0.83
N GLY A 899 -2.32 16.47 -0.41
CA GLY A 899 -1.55 17.54 -1.06
C GLY A 899 -2.40 18.77 -1.39
N GLY A 900 -3.73 18.64 -1.48
CA GLY A 900 -4.66 19.79 -1.50
C GLY A 900 -4.99 20.36 -0.10
N GLY A 901 -4.52 19.71 0.97
CA GLY A 901 -4.61 20.13 2.37
C GLY A 901 -5.53 19.25 3.22
N PHE A 902 -5.13 18.92 4.45
CA PHE A 902 -5.88 18.07 5.39
C PHE A 902 -7.31 18.56 5.68
N ASP A 903 -7.52 19.88 5.69
CA ASP A 903 -8.83 20.51 5.96
C ASP A 903 -9.94 20.01 5.02
N GLN A 904 -9.61 19.58 3.81
CA GLN A 904 -10.61 19.07 2.87
C GLN A 904 -11.11 17.67 3.24
N ALA A 905 -10.28 16.83 3.86
CA ALA A 905 -10.70 15.55 4.40
C ALA A 905 -11.61 15.74 5.61
N VAL A 906 -11.30 16.74 6.46
CA VAL A 906 -12.20 17.17 7.54
C VAL A 906 -13.53 17.66 6.96
N ALA A 907 -13.49 18.52 5.94
CA ALA A 907 -14.69 19.03 5.28
C ALA A 907 -15.56 17.92 4.68
N LEU A 908 -14.95 16.90 4.05
CA LEU A 908 -15.67 15.72 3.57
C LEU A 908 -16.35 14.97 4.73
N ARG A 909 -15.61 14.68 5.82
CA ARG A 909 -16.15 13.97 6.98
C ARG A 909 -17.34 14.71 7.58
N GLU A 910 -17.22 16.01 7.77
CA GLU A 910 -18.30 16.84 8.34
C GLU A 910 -19.48 16.96 7.36
N ALA A 911 -19.24 17.07 6.06
CA ALA A 911 -20.29 17.08 5.04
C ALA A 911 -21.15 15.80 5.05
N LEU A 912 -20.52 14.65 5.34
CA LEU A 912 -21.21 13.36 5.48
C LEU A 912 -21.94 13.21 6.82
N ARG A 913 -21.43 13.80 7.91
CA ARG A 913 -22.05 13.75 9.24
C ARG A 913 -23.24 14.70 9.36
N ASP A 914 -23.12 15.93 8.86
CA ASP A 914 -24.19 16.93 8.83
C ASP A 914 -25.19 16.62 7.71
N HIS A 915 -25.99 15.57 7.89
CA HIS A 915 -26.80 15.06 6.79
C HIS A 915 -28.31 15.26 6.97
N GLU A 916 -28.79 15.89 8.05
CA GLU A 916 -30.24 15.97 8.31
C GLU A 916 -31.01 16.69 7.18
N GLY A 917 -30.43 17.74 6.59
CA GLY A 917 -31.05 18.55 5.55
C GLY A 917 -30.93 18.04 4.10
N ILE A 918 -30.30 16.88 3.89
CA ILE A 918 -30.02 16.34 2.55
C ILE A 918 -30.55 14.91 2.36
N ASP A 919 -30.83 14.52 1.12
CA ASP A 919 -31.27 13.19 0.72
C ASP A 919 -30.13 12.35 0.11
N SER A 920 -29.07 13.02 -0.37
CA SER A 920 -27.92 12.38 -0.98
C SER A 920 -26.66 13.26 -0.97
N VAL A 921 -25.51 12.64 -1.24
CA VAL A 921 -24.21 13.29 -1.40
C VAL A 921 -23.57 12.91 -2.75
N VAL A 922 -22.84 13.83 -3.36
CA VAL A 922 -21.98 13.61 -4.52
C VAL A 922 -20.60 14.16 -4.21
N VAL A 923 -19.58 13.30 -4.23
CA VAL A 923 -18.18 13.71 -4.08
C VAL A 923 -17.53 13.80 -5.46
N VAL A 924 -16.78 14.87 -5.70
CA VAL A 924 -16.09 15.12 -6.96
C VAL A 924 -14.62 15.46 -6.71
N HIS A 925 -13.71 14.73 -7.34
CA HIS A 925 -12.31 15.13 -7.46
C HIS A 925 -11.65 14.52 -8.69
N HIS A 926 -10.62 15.17 -9.22
CA HIS A 926 -10.05 14.83 -10.53
C HIS A 926 -9.49 13.39 -10.61
N HIS A 927 -8.56 13.01 -9.74
CA HIS A 927 -8.00 11.64 -9.71
C HIS A 927 -8.95 10.65 -9.03
N PRO A 928 -9.58 9.68 -9.70
CA PRO A 928 -10.53 8.76 -9.07
C PRO A 928 -9.85 7.80 -8.06
N PRO A 929 -10.58 7.22 -7.09
CA PRO A 929 -10.05 6.17 -6.22
C PRO A 929 -9.60 4.91 -6.98
N ARG A 930 -10.18 4.64 -8.15
CA ARG A 930 -9.85 3.48 -9.00
C ARG A 930 -9.71 3.91 -10.46
N ASP A 931 -8.61 3.50 -11.07
CA ASP A 931 -8.41 3.60 -12.51
C ASP A 931 -8.83 2.25 -13.15
N PRO A 932 -9.83 2.23 -14.05
CA PRO A 932 -10.35 1.02 -14.68
C PRO A 932 -9.41 0.43 -15.74
N THR A 933 -8.34 1.13 -16.12
CA THR A 933 -7.37 0.63 -17.09
C THR A 933 -6.43 -0.39 -16.46
N PRO A 934 -5.81 -1.28 -17.25
CA PRO A 934 -4.86 -2.26 -16.72
C PRO A 934 -3.64 -1.65 -16.02
N THR A 935 -3.20 -0.45 -16.40
CA THR A 935 -2.01 0.20 -15.84
C THR A 935 -2.25 0.83 -14.47
N ARG A 936 -3.49 1.23 -14.18
CA ARG A 936 -3.92 1.86 -12.92
C ARG A 936 -3.09 3.09 -12.52
N THR A 937 -2.59 3.84 -13.50
CA THR A 937 -1.66 4.96 -13.29
C THR A 937 -2.37 6.28 -13.00
N SER A 938 -3.68 6.35 -13.22
CA SER A 938 -4.46 7.58 -13.24
C SER A 938 -5.46 7.66 -12.08
N GLN A 939 -5.15 7.02 -10.95
CA GLN A 939 -5.95 7.00 -9.73
C GLN A 939 -5.26 7.75 -8.59
N LEU A 940 -5.95 7.96 -7.47
CA LEU A 940 -5.33 8.44 -6.23
C LEU A 940 -4.11 7.57 -5.90
N SER A 941 -2.95 8.25 -5.79
CA SER A 941 -1.68 7.60 -5.52
C SER A 941 -1.59 7.09 -4.08
N ASP A 942 -2.21 7.80 -3.13
CA ASP A 942 -2.46 7.31 -1.78
C ASP A 942 -3.65 6.34 -1.77
N ARG A 943 -3.34 5.05 -1.63
CA ARG A 943 -4.35 3.99 -1.61
C ARG A 943 -5.17 3.99 -0.33
N LEU A 944 -4.65 4.50 0.78
CA LEU A 944 -5.39 4.63 2.03
C LEU A 944 -6.43 5.76 1.93
N GLU A 945 -6.12 6.86 1.24
CA GLU A 945 -7.11 7.90 0.93
C GLU A 945 -8.21 7.39 -0.01
N ALA A 946 -7.85 6.55 -0.98
CA ALA A 946 -8.83 5.90 -1.84
C ALA A 946 -9.77 4.99 -1.04
N ASP A 947 -9.24 4.21 -0.08
CA ASP A 947 -10.03 3.40 0.85
C ASP A 947 -10.97 4.26 1.70
N LEU A 948 -10.44 5.34 2.29
CA LEU A 948 -11.17 6.27 3.14
C LEU A 948 -12.40 6.85 2.44
N VAL A 949 -12.25 7.32 1.20
CA VAL A 949 -13.36 7.88 0.42
C VAL A 949 -14.40 6.80 0.11
N GLU A 950 -13.96 5.60 -0.28
CA GLU A 950 -14.85 4.48 -0.58
C GLU A 950 -15.65 4.04 0.65
N ASP A 951 -14.97 3.85 1.78
CA ASP A 951 -15.56 3.43 3.04
C ASP A 951 -16.51 4.47 3.59
N TRP A 952 -16.17 5.76 3.57
CA TRP A 952 -17.04 6.81 4.10
C TRP A 952 -18.33 6.96 3.28
N LEU A 953 -18.26 6.85 1.96
CA LEU A 953 -19.46 6.91 1.12
C LEU A 953 -20.32 5.66 1.27
N ALA A 954 -19.71 4.48 1.36
CA ALA A 954 -20.41 3.22 1.60
C ALA A 954 -21.09 3.23 2.98
N GLU A 955 -20.38 3.70 4.01
CA GLU A 955 -20.86 3.80 5.38
C GLU A 955 -21.99 4.82 5.51
N PHE A 956 -21.86 6.00 4.90
CA PHE A 956 -22.93 6.99 4.84
C PHE A 956 -24.20 6.39 4.24
N ARG A 957 -24.08 5.72 3.09
CA ARG A 957 -25.23 5.05 2.45
C ARG A 957 -25.82 3.96 3.33
N ARG A 958 -24.98 3.14 3.97
CA ARG A 958 -25.41 2.01 4.80
C ARG A 958 -26.15 2.45 6.06
N THR A 959 -25.65 3.48 6.75
CA THR A 959 -26.17 3.94 8.03
C THR A 959 -27.39 4.84 7.90
N THR A 960 -27.43 5.69 6.86
CA THR A 960 -28.52 6.65 6.65
C THR A 960 -29.55 6.17 5.63
N GLY A 961 -29.19 5.16 4.82
CA GLY A 961 -29.90 4.74 3.62
C GLY A 961 -29.74 5.70 2.43
N LYS A 962 -29.16 6.90 2.62
CA LYS A 962 -29.16 8.03 1.67
C LYS A 962 -28.36 7.77 0.40
N GLY A 963 -28.66 8.54 -0.65
CA GLY A 963 -27.91 8.42 -1.91
C GLY A 963 -26.46 8.88 -1.71
N ALA A 964 -25.51 8.15 -2.25
CA ALA A 964 -24.13 8.59 -2.36
C ALA A 964 -23.67 8.32 -3.78
N ALA A 965 -22.79 9.15 -4.33
CA ALA A 965 -22.13 8.93 -5.61
C ALA A 965 -20.75 9.60 -5.62
N PHE A 966 -19.87 9.07 -6.46
CA PHE A 966 -18.57 9.65 -6.73
C PHE A 966 -18.40 9.99 -8.21
N ILE A 967 -17.73 11.10 -8.52
CA ILE A 967 -17.38 11.51 -9.87
C ILE A 967 -15.89 11.89 -9.93
N GLY A 968 -15.14 11.25 -10.82
CA GLY A 968 -13.75 11.58 -11.13
C GLY A 968 -13.49 11.70 -12.63
N ALA A 969 -12.23 11.89 -13.00
CA ALA A 969 -11.77 12.14 -14.37
C ALA A 969 -10.35 11.57 -14.55
N HIS A 970 -9.44 12.29 -15.23
CA HIS A 970 -7.99 12.01 -15.33
C HIS A 970 -7.59 10.79 -16.19
N VAL A 971 -8.31 9.68 -16.10
CA VAL A 971 -8.02 8.41 -16.81
C VAL A 971 -8.11 8.57 -18.33
N GLY A 972 -8.94 9.50 -18.80
CA GLY A 972 -9.15 9.77 -20.22
C GLY A 972 -10.05 8.78 -20.96
N VAL A 973 -10.84 8.00 -20.22
CA VAL A 973 -11.90 7.13 -20.72
C VAL A 973 -13.19 7.35 -19.91
N PHE A 974 -14.34 7.15 -20.54
CA PHE A 974 -15.62 7.12 -19.81
C PHE A 974 -15.79 5.76 -19.16
N HIS A 975 -16.08 5.71 -17.87
CA HIS A 975 -16.29 4.46 -17.16
C HIS A 975 -17.25 4.65 -15.99
N ALA A 976 -18.05 3.63 -15.69
CA ALA A 976 -18.87 3.60 -14.49
C ALA A 976 -18.73 2.26 -13.79
N SER A 977 -18.73 2.30 -12.47
CA SER A 977 -18.65 1.14 -11.59
C SER A 977 -19.42 1.38 -10.30
N ARG A 978 -19.44 0.37 -9.43
CA ARG A 978 -20.07 0.46 -8.12
C ARG A 978 -19.25 -0.25 -7.06
N VAL A 979 -19.11 0.41 -5.92
CA VAL A 979 -18.39 -0.11 -4.76
C VAL A 979 -19.35 -0.02 -3.57
N ASP A 980 -19.69 -1.17 -2.98
CA ASP A 980 -20.59 -1.26 -1.82
C ASP A 980 -21.89 -0.43 -1.94
N GLY A 981 -22.52 -0.51 -3.12
CA GLY A 981 -23.77 0.17 -3.45
C GLY A 981 -23.64 1.63 -3.89
N VAL A 982 -22.44 2.22 -3.85
CA VAL A 982 -22.14 3.60 -4.26
C VAL A 982 -21.69 3.60 -5.73
N PRO A 983 -22.40 4.29 -6.66
CA PRO A 983 -21.95 4.48 -8.03
C PRO A 983 -20.74 5.40 -8.12
N TYR A 984 -19.77 5.00 -8.94
CA TYR A 984 -18.58 5.76 -9.31
C TYR A 984 -18.63 6.03 -10.81
N LEU A 985 -18.46 7.29 -11.19
CA LEU A 985 -18.33 7.72 -12.58
C LEU A 985 -16.93 8.28 -12.81
N VAL A 986 -16.23 7.78 -13.82
CA VAL A 986 -15.06 8.43 -14.41
C VAL A 986 -15.50 9.10 -15.69
N ASN A 987 -15.46 10.43 -15.71
CA ASN A 987 -15.70 11.23 -16.91
C ASN A 987 -14.46 11.17 -17.82
N GLY A 988 -14.68 10.94 -19.12
CA GLY A 988 -13.59 10.92 -20.10
C GLY A 988 -13.26 12.31 -20.64
N ASN A 989 -12.34 12.36 -21.61
CA ASN A 989 -11.82 13.64 -22.11
C ASN A 989 -12.87 14.48 -22.84
N SER A 990 -12.96 15.77 -22.49
CA SER A 990 -13.85 16.71 -23.16
C SER A 990 -13.19 17.48 -24.30
N ALA A 991 -11.87 17.57 -24.40
CA ALA A 991 -11.24 18.11 -25.61
C ALA A 991 -9.95 17.38 -26.02
N LYS A 992 -9.09 17.06 -25.05
CA LYS A 992 -7.85 16.31 -25.30
C LYS A 992 -8.15 14.98 -25.98
N THR A 993 -7.24 14.53 -26.84
CA THR A 993 -7.33 13.19 -27.43
C THR A 993 -7.50 12.13 -26.32
N PRO A 994 -8.44 11.16 -26.46
CA PRO A 994 -8.68 10.12 -25.46
C PRO A 994 -7.46 9.22 -25.23
N ALA A 995 -7.42 8.54 -24.08
CA ALA A 995 -6.27 7.74 -23.66
C ALA A 995 -6.15 6.35 -24.33
N ALA A 996 -7.23 5.84 -24.94
CA ALA A 996 -7.29 4.53 -25.60
C ALA A 996 -7.81 4.65 -27.05
N ASP A 997 -7.44 3.68 -27.90
CA ASP A 997 -7.77 3.67 -29.33
C ASP A 997 -9.28 3.60 -29.62
N ASP A 998 -10.04 2.94 -28.74
CA ASP A 998 -11.50 2.81 -28.79
C ASP A 998 -12.24 3.87 -27.95
N ALA A 999 -11.51 4.72 -27.23
CA ALA A 999 -12.09 5.80 -26.44
C ALA A 999 -12.45 7.01 -27.31
N PHE A 1000 -13.27 7.90 -26.75
CA PHE A 1000 -13.85 9.04 -27.46
C PHE A 1000 -13.86 10.30 -26.60
N THR A 1001 -14.00 11.46 -27.25
CA THR A 1001 -14.20 12.74 -26.55
C THR A 1001 -15.69 13.03 -26.32
N GLY A 1002 -16.04 13.68 -25.23
CA GLY A 1002 -17.42 14.02 -24.93
C GLY A 1002 -17.60 14.60 -23.53
N TRP A 1003 -18.79 14.43 -22.97
CA TRP A 1003 -19.15 14.94 -21.65
C TRP A 1003 -20.31 14.11 -21.08
N THR A 1004 -20.61 14.28 -19.79
CA THR A 1004 -21.67 13.51 -19.12
C THR A 1004 -22.79 14.42 -18.63
N LEU A 1005 -24.05 14.05 -18.88
CA LEU A 1005 -25.23 14.68 -18.28
C LEU A 1005 -25.80 13.76 -17.20
N LEU A 1006 -25.80 14.19 -15.95
CA LEU A 1006 -26.39 13.42 -14.85
C LEU A 1006 -27.79 13.93 -14.54
N GLY A 1007 -28.74 13.01 -14.42
CA GLY A 1007 -30.11 13.30 -13.98
C GLY A 1007 -30.42 12.69 -12.62
N VAL A 1008 -30.97 13.52 -11.73
CA VAL A 1008 -31.25 13.16 -10.35
C VAL A 1008 -32.76 13.01 -10.16
N GLY A 1009 -33.17 11.81 -9.73
CA GLY A 1009 -34.55 11.37 -9.53
C GLY A 1009 -35.04 11.47 -8.08
N ALA A 1010 -36.36 11.33 -7.90
CA ALA A 1010 -36.95 11.12 -6.57
C ALA A 1010 -36.57 9.73 -6.04
N ARG A 1011 -36.41 9.61 -4.72
CA ARG A 1011 -35.90 8.38 -4.08
C ARG A 1011 -37.04 7.44 -3.72
N HIS A 1012 -37.23 6.40 -4.52
CA HIS A 1012 -38.02 5.23 -4.15
C HIS A 1012 -37.12 4.02 -3.89
N PRO A 1013 -37.43 3.14 -2.92
CA PRO A 1013 -36.66 1.92 -2.70
C PRO A 1013 -36.58 1.08 -3.97
N GLY A 1014 -35.36 0.84 -4.47
CA GLY A 1014 -35.12 0.06 -5.69
C GLY A 1014 -34.90 0.87 -6.97
N ASP A 1015 -35.18 2.18 -6.95
CA ASP A 1015 -34.94 3.07 -8.10
C ASP A 1015 -33.55 3.73 -8.04
N GLU A 1016 -32.91 3.89 -9.20
CA GLU A 1016 -31.66 4.64 -9.29
C GLU A 1016 -31.89 6.15 -9.16
N TRP A 1017 -31.55 6.67 -7.98
CA TRP A 1017 -31.67 8.09 -7.66
C TRP A 1017 -30.83 9.00 -8.57
N ILE A 1018 -29.78 8.46 -9.20
CA ILE A 1018 -28.93 9.16 -10.16
C ILE A 1018 -28.66 8.27 -11.37
N ALA A 1019 -28.68 8.86 -12.57
CA ALA A 1019 -28.30 8.20 -13.81
C ALA A 1019 -27.48 9.15 -14.69
N ALA A 1020 -26.60 8.59 -15.52
CA ALA A 1020 -25.66 9.30 -16.36
C ALA A 1020 -25.95 9.04 -17.84
N GLU A 1021 -26.09 10.10 -18.63
CA GLU A 1021 -25.96 10.04 -20.07
C GLU A 1021 -24.53 10.39 -20.46
N VAL A 1022 -23.79 9.44 -21.02
CA VAL A 1022 -22.47 9.69 -21.58
C VAL A 1022 -22.64 10.13 -23.03
N ARG A 1023 -22.31 11.39 -23.29
CA ARG A 1023 -22.62 12.09 -24.54
C ARG A 1023 -21.33 12.31 -25.34
N PRO A 1024 -20.99 11.43 -26.29
CA PRO A 1024 -19.83 11.64 -27.17
C PRO A 1024 -20.07 12.86 -28.07
N HIS A 1025 -18.98 13.51 -28.50
CA HIS A 1025 -19.03 14.38 -29.67
C HIS A 1025 -19.39 13.57 -30.91
N VAL A 1026 -20.32 14.07 -31.72
CA VAL A 1026 -20.78 13.38 -32.94
C VAL A 1026 -20.53 14.29 -34.13
N ASP A 1027 -19.58 13.96 -34.99
CA ASP A 1027 -19.39 14.66 -36.27
C ASP A 1027 -20.32 14.06 -37.35
N ALA A 1028 -20.41 12.73 -37.38
CA ALA A 1028 -21.40 11.99 -38.15
C ALA A 1028 -21.84 10.75 -37.37
N LEU A 1029 -23.10 10.34 -37.55
CA LEU A 1029 -23.67 9.11 -37.03
C LEU A 1029 -24.11 8.23 -38.20
N THR A 1030 -23.81 6.94 -38.12
CA THR A 1030 -24.19 5.91 -39.10
C THR A 1030 -24.97 4.81 -38.37
N LEU A 1031 -26.13 4.45 -38.93
CA LEU A 1031 -26.98 3.37 -38.43
C LEU A 1031 -27.07 2.27 -39.50
N THR A 1032 -26.60 1.07 -39.17
CA THR A 1032 -26.58 -0.09 -40.06
C THR A 1032 -27.68 -1.07 -39.65
N VAL A 1033 -28.69 -1.18 -40.51
CA VAL A 1033 -29.81 -2.12 -40.34
C VAL A 1033 -30.00 -2.86 -41.66
N PRO A 1034 -30.17 -4.20 -41.66
CA PRO A 1034 -30.49 -4.94 -42.86
C PRO A 1034 -31.75 -4.39 -43.55
N PRO A 1035 -31.81 -4.32 -44.89
CA PRO A 1035 -32.99 -3.81 -45.60
C PRO A 1035 -34.22 -4.72 -45.43
N THR A 1036 -33.99 -6.00 -45.12
CA THR A 1036 -35.01 -7.01 -44.80
C THR A 1036 -34.58 -7.83 -43.59
N VAL A 1037 -35.52 -8.10 -42.68
CA VAL A 1037 -35.29 -8.92 -41.47
C VAL A 1037 -36.14 -10.19 -41.59
N PRO A 1038 -35.54 -11.40 -41.60
CA PRO A 1038 -36.32 -12.63 -41.68
C PRO A 1038 -37.18 -12.86 -40.43
N LEU A 1039 -38.39 -13.39 -40.63
CA LEU A 1039 -39.32 -13.70 -39.56
C LEU A 1039 -38.70 -14.63 -38.51
N ASN A 1040 -38.80 -14.26 -37.23
CA ASN A 1040 -38.29 -14.99 -36.06
C ASN A 1040 -36.78 -15.24 -36.04
N THR A 1041 -36.01 -14.57 -36.90
CA THR A 1041 -34.55 -14.65 -36.91
C THR A 1041 -33.97 -13.35 -36.36
N PRO A 1042 -33.25 -13.37 -35.24
CA PRO A 1042 -32.52 -12.19 -34.76
C PRO A 1042 -31.44 -11.79 -35.77
N VAL A 1043 -31.43 -10.52 -36.17
CA VAL A 1043 -30.36 -9.95 -37.00
C VAL A 1043 -29.66 -8.83 -36.24
N PRO A 1044 -28.33 -8.66 -36.42
CA PRO A 1044 -27.60 -7.60 -35.75
C PRO A 1044 -27.99 -6.22 -36.31
N VAL A 1045 -28.13 -5.26 -35.42
CA VAL A 1045 -28.20 -3.83 -35.70
C VAL A 1045 -27.02 -3.17 -35.03
N SER A 1046 -26.27 -2.37 -35.77
CA SER A 1046 -25.09 -1.67 -35.26
C SER A 1046 -25.11 -0.21 -35.64
N ALA A 1047 -24.44 0.61 -34.84
CA ALA A 1047 -24.24 2.02 -35.12
C ALA A 1047 -22.83 2.45 -34.77
N THR A 1048 -22.33 3.42 -35.52
CA THR A 1048 -21.02 4.03 -35.32
C THR A 1048 -21.12 5.54 -35.46
N LEU A 1049 -20.31 6.26 -34.71
CA LEU A 1049 -20.12 7.71 -34.83
C LEU A 1049 -18.68 8.03 -35.23
N THR A 1050 -18.46 9.21 -35.81
CA THR A 1050 -17.12 9.69 -36.16
C THR A 1050 -16.71 10.91 -35.33
N GLN A 1051 -15.41 10.99 -35.01
CA GLN A 1051 -14.75 12.14 -34.37
C GLN A 1051 -13.43 12.41 -35.09
N GLY A 1052 -13.42 13.38 -36.02
CA GLY A 1052 -12.32 13.54 -36.97
C GLY A 1052 -12.12 12.27 -37.79
N THR A 1053 -10.95 11.63 -37.67
CA THR A 1053 -10.62 10.35 -38.34
C THR A 1053 -11.02 9.11 -37.55
N ARG A 1054 -11.41 9.25 -36.28
CA ARG A 1054 -11.79 8.13 -35.40
C ARG A 1054 -13.22 7.67 -35.68
N THR A 1055 -13.44 6.36 -35.66
CA THR A 1055 -14.77 5.74 -35.71
C THR A 1055 -15.02 5.05 -34.38
N VAL A 1056 -16.08 5.42 -33.68
CA VAL A 1056 -16.42 4.95 -32.34
C VAL A 1056 -17.71 4.13 -32.42
N PRO A 1057 -17.73 2.90 -31.90
CA PRO A 1057 -18.96 2.11 -31.83
C PRO A 1057 -19.96 2.73 -30.85
N VAL A 1058 -21.24 2.72 -31.21
CA VAL A 1058 -22.32 3.13 -30.29
C VAL A 1058 -22.68 1.93 -29.41
N THR A 1059 -21.81 1.67 -28.45
CA THR A 1059 -21.96 0.64 -27.41
C THR A 1059 -21.61 1.25 -26.05
N TYR A 1060 -21.95 0.56 -24.96
CA TYR A 1060 -21.53 1.00 -23.62
C TYR A 1060 -20.04 1.38 -23.60
N PRO A 1061 -19.66 2.54 -23.02
CA PRO A 1061 -20.46 3.42 -22.19
C PRO A 1061 -21.25 4.51 -22.95
N VAL A 1062 -21.27 4.54 -24.29
CA VAL A 1062 -22.05 5.54 -25.04
C VAL A 1062 -23.55 5.39 -24.74
N THR A 1063 -24.18 6.48 -24.30
CA THR A 1063 -25.64 6.55 -24.19
C THR A 1063 -26.26 6.81 -25.55
N ALA A 1064 -27.28 6.02 -25.89
CA ALA A 1064 -28.04 6.17 -27.10
C ALA A 1064 -29.55 6.15 -26.78
N ASP A 1065 -30.37 6.76 -27.63
CA ASP A 1065 -31.83 6.76 -27.50
C ASP A 1065 -32.43 6.15 -28.78
N TRP A 1066 -32.91 4.91 -28.64
CA TRP A 1066 -33.54 4.16 -29.71
C TRP A 1066 -35.03 4.45 -29.75
N THR A 1067 -35.51 4.94 -30.89
CA THR A 1067 -36.94 5.20 -31.12
C THR A 1067 -37.40 4.55 -32.43
N GLY A 1068 -38.70 4.38 -32.62
CA GLY A 1068 -39.20 3.71 -33.81
C GLY A 1068 -40.66 3.99 -34.13
N SER A 1069 -41.12 3.40 -35.24
CA SER A 1069 -42.53 3.43 -35.59
C SER A 1069 -43.39 2.72 -34.53
N PRO A 1070 -44.69 3.06 -34.38
CA PRO A 1070 -45.55 2.49 -33.31
C PRO A 1070 -45.70 0.96 -33.33
N ASN A 1071 -45.33 0.31 -34.43
CA ASN A 1071 -45.31 -1.14 -34.59
C ASN A 1071 -43.92 -1.77 -34.30
N LEU A 1072 -42.93 -1.04 -33.81
CA LEU A 1072 -41.66 -1.58 -33.32
C LEU A 1072 -41.63 -1.53 -31.79
N HIS A 1073 -41.31 -2.66 -31.16
CA HIS A 1073 -40.98 -2.71 -29.74
C HIS A 1073 -39.48 -2.51 -29.54
N ILE A 1074 -39.10 -1.65 -28.60
CA ILE A 1074 -37.69 -1.44 -28.21
C ILE A 1074 -37.60 -1.75 -26.71
N GLY A 1075 -36.62 -2.57 -26.33
CA GLY A 1075 -36.42 -3.00 -24.94
C GLY A 1075 -36.78 -4.47 -24.71
N PRO A 1076 -37.06 -4.91 -23.47
CA PRO A 1076 -37.20 -6.34 -23.15
C PRO A 1076 -38.46 -6.99 -23.74
N ARG A 1077 -38.39 -8.29 -24.05
CA ARG A 1077 -39.50 -9.07 -24.68
C ARG A 1077 -40.81 -9.05 -23.88
N THR A 1078 -40.74 -8.83 -22.57
CA THR A 1078 -41.92 -8.73 -21.68
C THR A 1078 -42.85 -7.58 -22.05
N GLY A 1079 -42.34 -6.55 -22.75
CA GLY A 1079 -43.13 -5.40 -23.23
C GLY A 1079 -43.88 -5.63 -24.55
N LEU A 1080 -43.74 -6.79 -25.19
CA LEU A 1080 -44.33 -7.04 -26.51
C LEU A 1080 -45.86 -6.93 -26.50
N ARG A 1081 -46.40 -6.46 -27.61
CA ARG A 1081 -47.84 -6.27 -27.83
C ARG A 1081 -48.29 -6.98 -29.11
N PRO A 1082 -49.56 -7.40 -29.20
CA PRO A 1082 -50.09 -8.13 -30.35
C PRO A 1082 -50.09 -7.36 -31.66
N TRP A 1083 -49.71 -6.08 -31.73
CA TRP A 1083 -49.54 -5.31 -32.98
C TRP A 1083 -48.09 -5.02 -33.36
N HIS A 1084 -47.10 -5.36 -32.52
CA HIS A 1084 -45.70 -5.14 -32.85
C HIS A 1084 -45.23 -6.04 -34.01
N THR A 1085 -44.71 -5.42 -35.06
CA THR A 1085 -44.16 -6.06 -36.24
C THR A 1085 -42.75 -6.58 -36.01
N ALA A 1086 -41.97 -5.91 -35.18
CA ALA A 1086 -40.61 -6.31 -34.84
C ALA A 1086 -40.26 -5.94 -33.39
N HIS A 1087 -39.13 -6.45 -32.94
CA HIS A 1087 -38.57 -6.24 -31.60
C HIS A 1087 -37.08 -5.96 -31.71
N LEU A 1088 -36.64 -4.78 -31.24
CA LEU A 1088 -35.23 -4.46 -31.02
C LEU A 1088 -34.89 -4.62 -29.55
N ASP A 1089 -33.81 -5.35 -29.26
CA ASP A 1089 -33.19 -5.38 -27.95
C ASP A 1089 -31.86 -4.59 -27.99
N PRO A 1090 -31.82 -3.35 -27.46
CA PRO A 1090 -30.59 -2.56 -27.37
C PRO A 1090 -29.49 -3.22 -26.52
N ALA A 1091 -29.85 -4.13 -25.61
CA ALA A 1091 -28.90 -4.84 -24.76
C ALA A 1091 -28.04 -5.85 -25.56
N THR A 1092 -28.61 -6.41 -26.62
CA THR A 1092 -27.94 -7.39 -27.48
C THR A 1092 -27.63 -6.83 -28.87
N GLY A 1093 -28.17 -5.66 -29.22
CA GLY A 1093 -28.10 -5.09 -30.57
C GLY A 1093 -28.84 -5.94 -31.59
N THR A 1094 -29.89 -6.66 -31.19
CA THR A 1094 -30.59 -7.61 -32.07
C THR A 1094 -32.01 -7.14 -32.41
N LEU A 1095 -32.33 -7.15 -33.71
CA LEU A 1095 -33.65 -6.87 -34.24
C LEU A 1095 -34.28 -8.17 -34.73
N THR A 1096 -35.49 -8.48 -34.26
CA THR A 1096 -36.24 -9.68 -34.65
C THR A 1096 -37.57 -9.30 -35.25
N ALA A 1097 -37.84 -9.74 -36.47
CA ALA A 1097 -39.15 -9.63 -37.10
C ALA A 1097 -40.14 -10.62 -36.44
N LEU A 1098 -41.33 -10.14 -36.08
CA LEU A 1098 -42.39 -10.93 -35.44
C LEU A 1098 -43.55 -11.23 -36.39
N ARG A 1099 -43.75 -10.38 -37.41
CA ARG A 1099 -44.70 -10.58 -38.52
C ARG A 1099 -44.30 -9.68 -39.70
N PRO A 1100 -44.85 -9.91 -40.91
CA PRO A 1100 -44.59 -9.05 -42.06
C PRO A 1100 -45.01 -7.59 -41.82
N GLY A 1101 -44.14 -6.65 -42.16
CA GLY A 1101 -44.49 -5.23 -42.19
C GLY A 1101 -43.29 -4.28 -42.24
N ARG A 1102 -43.55 -3.02 -42.54
CA ARG A 1102 -42.51 -1.99 -42.57
C ARG A 1102 -42.35 -1.37 -41.19
N ILE A 1103 -41.11 -1.24 -40.74
CA ILE A 1103 -40.76 -0.54 -39.50
C ILE A 1103 -39.77 0.59 -39.78
N THR A 1104 -39.86 1.66 -39.00
CA THR A 1104 -38.86 2.71 -38.97
C THR A 1104 -38.09 2.60 -37.65
N LEU A 1105 -36.77 2.65 -37.73
CA LEU A 1105 -35.86 2.66 -36.59
C LEU A 1105 -35.04 3.94 -36.62
N SER A 1106 -35.01 4.65 -35.50
CA SER A 1106 -34.17 5.82 -35.30
C SER A 1106 -33.26 5.63 -34.10
N LEU A 1107 -32.07 6.20 -34.20
CA LEU A 1107 -31.08 6.23 -33.13
C LEU A 1107 -30.64 7.67 -32.93
N THR A 1108 -30.75 8.17 -31.71
CA THR A 1108 -30.18 9.45 -31.30
C THR A 1108 -28.96 9.19 -30.43
N VAL A 1109 -27.83 9.79 -30.77
CA VAL A 1109 -26.64 9.84 -29.91
C VAL A 1109 -26.30 11.29 -29.69
N ASN A 1110 -26.21 11.69 -28.42
CA ASN A 1110 -26.13 13.09 -28.02
C ASN A 1110 -27.31 13.88 -28.66
N SER A 1111 -27.04 14.77 -29.63
CA SER A 1111 -28.08 15.59 -30.28
C SER A 1111 -28.25 15.25 -31.77
N THR A 1112 -27.67 14.15 -32.22
CA THR A 1112 -27.67 13.73 -33.63
C THR A 1112 -28.53 12.48 -33.81
N THR A 1113 -29.56 12.57 -34.64
CA THR A 1113 -30.47 11.45 -34.94
C THR A 1113 -30.23 10.89 -36.34
N ARG A 1114 -30.25 9.56 -36.45
CA ARG A 1114 -30.31 8.84 -37.72
C ARG A 1114 -31.50 7.91 -37.77
N THR A 1115 -32.21 7.95 -38.90
CA THR A 1115 -33.42 7.15 -39.13
C THR A 1115 -33.23 6.27 -40.35
N THR A 1116 -33.62 5.00 -40.24
CA THR A 1116 -33.65 4.04 -41.33
C THR A 1116 -34.98 3.30 -41.34
N THR A 1117 -35.31 2.68 -42.47
CA THR A 1117 -36.54 1.91 -42.62
C THR A 1117 -36.20 0.52 -43.15
N THR A 1118 -36.76 -0.51 -42.53
CA THR A 1118 -36.54 -1.92 -42.91
C THR A 1118 -37.87 -2.65 -43.04
N THR A 1119 -37.87 -3.74 -43.78
CA THR A 1119 -39.03 -4.63 -43.95
C THR A 1119 -38.82 -5.88 -43.11
N ALA A 1120 -39.66 -6.05 -42.10
CA ALA A 1120 -39.74 -7.23 -41.24
C ALA A 1120 -40.63 -8.32 -41.86
#